data_AF-A0A5C6S7I0-F1
#
_entry.id   AF-A0A5C6S7I0-F1
#
_cell.length_a   1.000
_cell.length_b   1.000
_cell.length_c   1.000
_cell.angle_alpha   90.00
_cell.angle_beta   90.00
_cell.angle_gamma   90.00
#
_symmetry.space_group_name_H-M   'P 1'
#
loop_
_entity.id
_entity.type
_entity.pdbx_description
1 polymer ?
#
loop_
_entity_poly.entity_id
_entity_poly.type
_entity_poly.pdbx_seq_one_letter_code
_entity_poly.pdbx_strand_id
1 'polypeptide(L)'
;MLPKVLQSVFNRYTARHGSLSKPGFALRDRRGMIFGYVEAITVNDGRLRVEGWTVGGPVGLSNTENSVSGEPALQRNDVSSQFVGAENMLPGFRLDLPLSQSNTVFWVEHDGQSFVYPMPAIEHRDLTKMRLSQVLPFARDSLKVVAPGLHYLRHRDTHSAMRIKDALGLNTVTRSGELNADAFAPDSAPIGPLPDLPGGRITIVVPVYNGFDLLPKVLARVIKHTDLPFHLLLVEDRSSDDRVRPWLRSWHEGLTPEMRGQVTLIENDENLGFIRSVNRAFAEAIPAGAHVVLLNADAFVPEGWASKLMRPMLEESRVATVTPMSNDAEIFNAPVICERVDLQPGQVDLINSRIATLPGTGERVDVPTGVGFCMAMNIDYLRALPELDTVFGKGYGEEVDWCQRAALRGGRNLGFGGLFVEHRGGVSFGSEEKQRLMRSNGMMISRRYPRFDADVQDFIGTDPLLTSRLAMGIALAASAPGADVLIYLVHSMGGGAEHYVERRAADDVADGNVAIMLRVGGMSRWQIELVTPGGVTLGQTNDTDLIERLLSIPAQKTVVYSCGVGDRSPLEIPDVLGRIADGPNDRVEVLFHDFFPLSPSYTLLDSDGIFRGVPSAQENTDPAHEWRATSAGTVTLSDWREGWGRLMARADVLRVFSQDSRERVEAAYPEQSSKIEITPHKLLHDVPAVTRPANSANAPVIGVLGNIGHQKGAAVLRDMSSLLSRHGQAKLVVVGNVDPSYPLAQPARIHGNYQVADIPGLVARYGIDRWLIPSIWPETFSYATHEALATGLPVWSFDLGAQGDAVEKVARERGQGGIIPLPTNQDEISAALDIILSDAPSA
;
A
#
# COMPACT_ATOMS: atom_id res chain seq x y z
N MET A 1 30.99 -22.63 0.16
CA MET A 1 29.91 -21.70 0.53
C MET A 1 28.81 -21.58 -0.54
N LEU A 2 29.17 -21.37 -1.82
CA LEU A 2 28.20 -21.18 -2.92
C LEU A 2 27.03 -22.20 -3.00
N PRO A 3 27.25 -23.52 -2.85
CA PRO A 3 26.16 -24.50 -2.94
C PRO A 3 25.12 -24.36 -1.84
N LYS A 4 25.56 -24.03 -0.61
CA LYS A 4 24.66 -23.84 0.56
C LYS A 4 23.84 -22.55 0.43
N VAL A 5 24.43 -21.49 -0.12
CA VAL A 5 23.73 -20.22 -0.38
C VAL A 5 22.67 -20.41 -1.46
N LEU A 6 23.01 -21.07 -2.58
CA LEU A 6 22.06 -21.34 -3.66
C LEU A 6 20.88 -22.19 -3.16
N GLN A 7 21.15 -23.19 -2.34
CA GLN A 7 20.13 -24.03 -1.72
C GLN A 7 19.23 -23.25 -0.75
N SER A 8 19.80 -22.34 0.04
CA SER A 8 19.04 -21.43 0.91
C SER A 8 18.13 -20.49 0.11
N VAL A 9 18.62 -19.91 -0.99
CA VAL A 9 17.83 -19.04 -1.87
C VAL A 9 16.72 -19.81 -2.56
N PHE A 10 17.00 -21.01 -3.07
CA PHE A 10 15.98 -21.88 -3.67
C PHE A 10 14.91 -22.31 -2.66
N ASN A 11 15.29 -22.60 -1.42
CA ASN A 11 14.32 -22.90 -0.36
C ASN A 11 13.39 -21.71 -0.08
N ARG A 12 13.89 -20.46 -0.10
CA ARG A 12 13.06 -19.26 0.04
C ARG A 12 12.16 -19.02 -1.18
N TYR A 13 12.70 -19.22 -2.38
CA TYR A 13 11.93 -19.11 -3.62
C TYR A 13 10.79 -20.13 -3.67
N THR A 14 11.06 -21.39 -3.31
CA THR A 14 10.05 -22.45 -3.26
C THR A 14 9.02 -22.24 -2.16
N ALA A 15 9.40 -21.70 -1.01
CA ALA A 15 8.43 -21.35 0.03
C ALA A 15 7.44 -20.29 -0.46
N ARG A 16 7.94 -19.28 -1.17
CA ARG A 16 7.14 -18.14 -1.64
C ARG A 16 6.29 -18.44 -2.88
N HIS A 17 6.87 -19.08 -3.90
CA HIS A 17 6.23 -19.32 -5.20
C HIS A 17 5.62 -20.72 -5.31
N GLY A 18 5.97 -21.62 -4.38
CA GLY A 18 5.37 -22.94 -4.30
C GLY A 18 3.92 -22.84 -3.83
N SER A 19 3.02 -23.39 -4.63
CA SER A 19 1.63 -23.57 -4.26
C SER A 19 1.21 -25.01 -4.51
N LEU A 20 0.50 -25.57 -3.54
CA LEU A 20 -0.16 -26.86 -3.63
C LEU A 20 -1.65 -26.64 -3.34
N SER A 21 -2.53 -27.26 -4.14
CA SER A 21 -3.96 -27.27 -3.88
C SER A 21 -4.48 -28.71 -3.75
N LYS A 22 -5.42 -28.91 -2.82
CA LYS A 22 -6.17 -30.15 -2.62
C LYS A 22 -7.66 -29.89 -2.87
N PRO A 23 -8.41 -30.90 -3.32
CA PRO A 23 -9.84 -30.75 -3.52
C PRO A 23 -10.56 -30.47 -2.20
N GLY A 24 -11.49 -29.53 -2.24
CA GLY A 24 -12.40 -29.23 -1.14
C GLY A 24 -13.46 -30.33 -0.92
N PHE A 25 -14.32 -30.15 0.08
CA PHE A 25 -15.38 -31.10 0.43
C PHE A 25 -16.59 -30.41 1.07
N ALA A 26 -17.75 -31.05 0.95
CA ALA A 26 -19.00 -30.56 1.55
C ALA A 26 -19.06 -30.88 3.05
N LEU A 27 -19.57 -29.92 3.84
CA LEU A 27 -19.90 -30.08 5.25
C LEU A 27 -21.35 -30.57 5.33
N ARG A 28 -21.54 -31.78 5.88
CA ARG A 28 -22.84 -32.48 5.92
C ARG A 28 -23.24 -32.82 7.34
N ASP A 29 -24.49 -32.53 7.68
CA ASP A 29 -25.04 -32.90 8.99
C ASP A 29 -25.28 -34.42 9.08
N ARG A 30 -25.80 -34.89 10.23
CA ARG A 30 -26.13 -36.32 10.44
C ARG A 30 -27.22 -36.84 9.49
N ARG A 31 -27.99 -35.95 8.86
CA ARG A 31 -29.05 -36.27 7.89
C ARG A 31 -28.55 -36.22 6.44
N GLY A 32 -27.28 -35.87 6.22
CA GLY A 32 -26.64 -35.75 4.91
C GLY A 32 -26.90 -34.41 4.21
N MET A 33 -27.58 -33.47 4.86
CA MET A 33 -27.85 -32.13 4.35
C MET A 33 -26.57 -31.30 4.40
N ILE A 34 -26.31 -30.57 3.31
CA ILE A 34 -25.15 -29.68 3.22
C ILE A 34 -25.48 -28.38 3.94
N PHE A 35 -24.67 -28.01 4.92
CA PHE A 35 -24.77 -26.75 5.64
C PHE A 35 -23.51 -25.88 5.48
N GLY A 36 -22.55 -26.33 4.68
CA GLY A 36 -21.35 -25.58 4.34
C GLY A 36 -20.45 -26.31 3.35
N TYR A 37 -19.41 -25.65 2.91
CA TYR A 37 -18.45 -26.20 1.97
C TYR A 37 -17.04 -25.67 2.26
N VAL A 38 -16.06 -26.57 2.31
CA VAL A 38 -14.64 -26.21 2.23
C VAL A 38 -14.29 -26.16 0.75
N GLU A 39 -14.09 -24.96 0.21
CA GLU A 39 -13.91 -24.73 -1.23
C GLU A 39 -12.46 -24.84 -1.67
N ALA A 40 -11.55 -24.30 -0.86
CA ALA A 40 -10.13 -24.27 -1.17
C ALA A 40 -9.30 -24.78 0.02
N ILE A 41 -8.41 -25.72 -0.29
CA ILE A 41 -7.38 -26.21 0.63
C ILE A 41 -6.04 -25.98 -0.06
N THR A 42 -5.27 -25.02 0.42
CA THR A 42 -4.02 -24.61 -0.21
C THR A 42 -2.86 -24.68 0.78
N VAL A 43 -1.68 -25.00 0.25
CA VAL A 43 -0.43 -24.83 0.99
C VAL A 43 0.45 -23.87 0.24
N ASN A 44 0.65 -22.70 0.86
CA ASN A 44 1.53 -21.64 0.41
C ASN A 44 2.35 -21.17 1.62
N ASP A 45 3.62 -20.82 1.42
CA ASP A 45 4.52 -20.32 2.48
C ASP A 45 4.59 -21.22 3.73
N GLY A 46 4.51 -22.55 3.53
CA GLY A 46 4.58 -23.53 4.62
C GLY A 46 3.38 -23.53 5.56
N ARG A 47 2.25 -22.91 5.18
CA ARG A 47 1.00 -22.91 5.95
C ARG A 47 -0.11 -23.61 5.19
N LEU A 48 -0.94 -24.35 5.90
CA LEU A 48 -2.19 -24.91 5.40
C LEU A 48 -3.28 -23.86 5.54
N ARG A 49 -3.80 -23.36 4.42
CA ARG A 49 -4.93 -22.43 4.38
C ARG A 49 -6.18 -23.16 3.90
N VAL A 50 -7.28 -22.93 4.59
CA VAL A 50 -8.59 -23.52 4.31
C VAL A 50 -9.61 -22.40 4.20
N GLU A 51 -10.30 -22.33 3.07
CA GLU A 51 -11.32 -21.33 2.78
C GLU A 51 -12.62 -22.01 2.38
N GLY A 52 -13.74 -21.40 2.75
CA GLY A 52 -15.05 -21.93 2.45
C GLY A 52 -16.15 -21.09 3.05
N TRP A 53 -17.32 -21.69 3.19
CA TRP A 53 -18.47 -21.08 3.84
C TRP A 53 -19.25 -22.09 4.67
N THR A 54 -19.99 -21.62 5.66
CA THR A 54 -20.90 -22.42 6.47
C THR A 54 -22.05 -21.56 6.96
N VAL A 55 -23.24 -22.15 7.10
CA VAL A 55 -24.35 -21.55 7.85
C VAL A 55 -24.40 -22.02 9.31
N GLY A 56 -23.37 -22.75 9.75
CA GLY A 56 -23.12 -23.09 11.15
C GLY A 56 -22.46 -21.94 11.94
N GLY A 57 -22.12 -22.22 13.19
CA GLY A 57 -21.37 -21.35 14.09
C GLY A 57 -19.84 -21.49 13.92
N PRO A 58 -19.06 -21.43 15.01
CA PRO A 58 -17.60 -21.41 14.95
C PRO A 58 -17.00 -22.56 14.14
N VAL A 59 -15.95 -22.26 13.39
CA VAL A 59 -15.15 -23.22 12.63
C VAL A 59 -13.73 -23.28 13.18
N GLY A 60 -13.03 -24.39 12.98
CA GLY A 60 -11.63 -24.50 13.36
C GLY A 60 -10.84 -25.57 12.62
N LEU A 61 -9.53 -25.42 12.67
CA LEU A 61 -8.55 -26.43 12.25
C LEU A 61 -7.74 -26.84 13.47
N SER A 62 -7.56 -28.15 13.64
CA SER A 62 -6.75 -28.66 14.74
C SER A 62 -5.89 -29.82 14.26
N ASN A 63 -4.67 -29.89 14.75
CA ASN A 63 -3.83 -31.06 14.70
C ASN A 63 -3.23 -31.32 16.09
N THR A 64 -2.28 -32.25 16.19
CA THR A 64 -1.68 -32.58 17.50
C THR A 64 -0.81 -31.46 18.10
N GLU A 65 -0.40 -30.48 17.29
CA GLU A 65 0.57 -29.45 17.66
C GLU A 65 -0.06 -28.05 17.76
N ASN A 66 -1.07 -27.77 16.94
CA ASN A 66 -1.65 -26.44 16.76
C ASN A 66 -3.18 -26.54 16.61
N SER A 67 -3.88 -25.50 17.05
CA SER A 67 -5.31 -25.34 16.82
C SER A 67 -5.63 -23.87 16.56
N VAL A 68 -6.49 -23.63 15.58
CA VAL A 68 -7.03 -22.30 15.26
C VAL A 68 -8.54 -22.41 15.09
N SER A 69 -9.27 -21.40 15.53
CA SER A 69 -10.72 -21.34 15.37
C SER A 69 -11.20 -19.91 15.23
N GLY A 70 -12.35 -19.71 14.62
CA GLY A 70 -12.96 -18.41 14.44
C GLY A 70 -14.41 -18.52 14.00
N GLU A 71 -15.13 -17.41 14.12
CA GLU A 71 -16.47 -17.28 13.56
C GLU A 71 -16.39 -17.03 12.05
N PRO A 72 -17.32 -17.58 11.25
CA PRO A 72 -17.52 -17.13 9.88
C PRO A 72 -17.81 -15.61 9.88
N ALA A 73 -17.00 -14.86 9.15
CA ALA A 73 -17.03 -13.38 9.16
C ALA A 73 -16.76 -12.76 7.78
N LEU A 74 -16.63 -13.57 6.73
CA LEU A 74 -16.41 -13.09 5.37
C LEU A 74 -17.73 -12.99 4.61
N GLN A 75 -17.93 -11.86 3.94
CA GLN A 75 -19.11 -11.62 3.12
C GLN A 75 -19.07 -12.46 1.84
N ARG A 76 -20.17 -13.19 1.58
CA ARG A 76 -20.33 -14.07 0.41
C ARG A 76 -21.73 -13.92 -0.17
N ASN A 77 -21.91 -12.90 -1.01
CA ASN A 77 -23.20 -12.55 -1.59
C ASN A 77 -23.79 -13.67 -2.47
N ASP A 78 -22.93 -14.48 -3.09
CA ASP A 78 -23.28 -15.68 -3.85
C ASP A 78 -23.89 -16.80 -2.99
N VAL A 79 -23.55 -16.85 -1.71
CA VAL A 79 -24.06 -17.81 -0.73
C VAL A 79 -25.26 -17.23 0.02
N SER A 80 -25.15 -16.01 0.55
CA SER A 80 -26.21 -15.37 1.37
C SER A 80 -27.52 -15.19 0.59
N SER A 81 -27.46 -14.97 -0.73
CA SER A 81 -28.66 -14.87 -1.58
C SER A 81 -29.43 -16.19 -1.76
N GLN A 82 -28.83 -17.33 -1.42
CA GLN A 82 -29.44 -18.65 -1.53
C GLN A 82 -30.18 -19.09 -0.25
N PHE A 83 -30.01 -18.37 0.87
CA PHE A 83 -30.62 -18.70 2.16
C PHE A 83 -31.63 -17.64 2.59
N VAL A 84 -32.90 -18.04 2.76
CA VAL A 84 -34.00 -17.14 3.15
C VAL A 84 -33.75 -16.62 4.58
N GLY A 85 -33.65 -15.30 4.74
CA GLY A 85 -33.41 -14.64 6.04
C GLY A 85 -31.94 -14.39 6.40
N ALA A 86 -31.00 -14.63 5.47
CA ALA A 86 -29.56 -14.48 5.68
C ALA A 86 -28.96 -13.13 5.23
N GLU A 87 -29.79 -12.07 5.09
CA GLU A 87 -29.37 -10.75 4.57
C GLU A 87 -28.22 -10.10 5.39
N ASN A 88 -28.08 -10.47 6.66
CA ASN A 88 -27.01 -9.99 7.55
C ASN A 88 -25.99 -11.09 7.94
N MET A 89 -25.99 -12.25 7.28
CA MET A 89 -25.07 -13.34 7.59
C MET A 89 -23.75 -13.18 6.82
N LEU A 90 -22.62 -13.43 7.50
CA LEU A 90 -21.27 -13.47 6.92
C LEU A 90 -20.77 -14.92 6.88
N PRO A 91 -21.28 -15.77 5.98
CA PRO A 91 -21.09 -17.22 6.07
C PRO A 91 -19.68 -17.67 5.69
N GLY A 92 -18.85 -16.80 5.11
CA GLY A 92 -17.53 -17.17 4.65
C GLY A 92 -16.51 -17.25 5.78
N PHE A 93 -15.56 -18.17 5.66
CA PHE A 93 -14.44 -18.31 6.58
C PHE A 93 -13.11 -18.50 5.85
N ARG A 94 -12.03 -18.11 6.51
CA ARG A 94 -10.65 -18.39 6.14
C ARG A 94 -9.88 -18.73 7.40
N LEU A 95 -9.31 -19.93 7.45
CA LEU A 95 -8.48 -20.40 8.54
C LEU A 95 -7.10 -20.77 8.00
N ASP A 96 -6.06 -20.55 8.80
CA ASP A 96 -4.71 -20.97 8.47
C ASP A 96 -3.96 -21.56 9.66
N LEU A 97 -3.19 -22.60 9.41
CA LEU A 97 -2.46 -23.37 10.42
C LEU A 97 -1.05 -23.67 9.89
N PRO A 98 0.01 -23.69 10.72
CA PRO A 98 1.31 -24.19 10.29
C PRO A 98 1.19 -25.60 9.68
N LEU A 99 1.84 -25.83 8.55
CA LEU A 99 1.85 -27.14 7.92
C LEU A 99 2.51 -28.16 8.87
N SER A 100 1.75 -29.15 9.31
CA SER A 100 2.24 -30.27 10.11
C SER A 100 2.23 -31.56 9.31
N GLN A 101 3.06 -32.51 9.72
CA GLN A 101 3.00 -33.90 9.23
C GLN A 101 1.95 -34.73 9.97
N SER A 102 1.39 -34.20 11.06
CA SER A 102 0.30 -34.82 11.80
C SER A 102 -1.03 -34.66 11.05
N ASN A 103 -1.99 -35.55 11.32
CA ASN A 103 -3.33 -35.45 10.74
C ASN A 103 -4.02 -34.18 11.24
N THR A 104 -4.38 -33.30 10.31
CA THR A 104 -5.22 -32.14 10.59
C THR A 104 -6.69 -32.51 10.40
N VAL A 105 -7.53 -32.00 11.29
CA VAL A 105 -8.99 -32.07 11.17
C VAL A 105 -9.55 -30.66 11.05
N PHE A 106 -10.64 -30.54 10.29
CA PHE A 106 -11.49 -29.36 10.28
C PHE A 106 -12.71 -29.66 11.14
N TRP A 107 -13.12 -28.72 11.98
CA TRP A 107 -14.33 -28.84 12.76
C TRP A 107 -15.22 -27.62 12.59
N VAL A 108 -16.53 -27.82 12.77
CA VAL A 108 -17.54 -26.77 12.68
C VAL A 108 -18.68 -27.06 13.65
N GLU A 109 -19.17 -26.05 14.35
CA GLU A 109 -20.38 -26.16 15.14
C GLU A 109 -21.62 -25.87 14.30
N HIS A 110 -22.64 -26.71 14.41
CA HIS A 110 -23.93 -26.52 13.75
C HIS A 110 -25.04 -27.15 14.61
N ASP A 111 -26.13 -26.42 14.85
CA ASP A 111 -27.24 -26.83 15.71
C ASP A 111 -26.81 -27.32 17.12
N GLY A 112 -25.82 -26.64 17.72
CA GLY A 112 -25.30 -26.99 19.05
C GLY A 112 -24.51 -28.29 19.11
N GLN A 113 -24.09 -28.84 17.97
CA GLN A 113 -23.22 -30.01 17.86
C GLN A 113 -21.96 -29.68 17.07
N SER A 114 -20.82 -30.23 17.50
CA SER A 114 -19.55 -30.12 16.77
C SER A 114 -19.39 -31.27 15.77
N PHE A 115 -19.15 -30.94 14.52
CA PHE A 115 -18.88 -31.87 13.43
C PHE A 115 -17.40 -31.80 13.08
N VAL A 116 -16.72 -32.95 13.00
CA VAL A 116 -15.29 -33.04 12.72
C VAL A 116 -15.07 -33.81 11.41
N TYR A 117 -14.28 -33.22 10.52
CA TYR A 117 -13.96 -33.73 9.19
C TYR A 117 -12.45 -33.92 9.05
N PRO A 118 -11.98 -35.09 8.62
CA PRO A 118 -10.55 -35.28 8.34
C PRO A 118 -10.13 -34.46 7.12
N MET A 119 -9.03 -33.72 7.24
CA MET A 119 -8.47 -33.01 6.09
C MET A 119 -7.74 -33.98 5.15
N PRO A 120 -7.75 -33.73 3.82
CA PRO A 120 -6.91 -34.46 2.88
C PRO A 120 -5.44 -34.41 3.31
N ALA A 121 -4.80 -35.57 3.44
CA ALA A 121 -3.40 -35.66 3.84
C ALA A 121 -2.48 -34.97 2.82
N ILE A 122 -1.49 -34.24 3.35
CA ILE A 122 -0.44 -33.61 2.57
C ILE A 122 0.81 -34.47 2.70
N GLU A 123 1.04 -35.27 1.68
CA GLU A 123 2.11 -36.26 1.73
C GLU A 123 3.45 -35.66 1.30
N HIS A 124 4.55 -36.29 1.72
CA HIS A 124 5.89 -35.88 1.32
C HIS A 124 6.05 -35.76 -0.20
N ARG A 125 5.43 -36.66 -0.98
CA ARG A 125 5.45 -36.61 -2.45
C ARG A 125 4.81 -35.34 -3.03
N ASP A 126 3.79 -34.80 -2.37
CA ASP A 126 3.11 -33.58 -2.82
C ASP A 126 4.02 -32.37 -2.66
N LEU A 127 4.70 -32.29 -1.51
CA LEU A 127 5.69 -31.25 -1.22
C LEU A 127 6.92 -31.35 -2.13
N THR A 128 7.37 -32.58 -2.45
CA THR A 128 8.46 -32.79 -3.40
C THR A 128 8.07 -32.35 -4.81
N LYS A 129 6.85 -32.68 -5.28
CA LYS A 129 6.34 -32.22 -6.57
C LYS A 129 6.23 -30.70 -6.65
N MET A 130 5.68 -30.07 -5.60
CA MET A 130 5.61 -28.61 -5.47
C MET A 130 7.00 -27.97 -5.54
N ARG A 131 8.01 -28.54 -4.87
CA ARG A 131 9.39 -28.04 -4.96
C ARG A 131 9.97 -28.22 -6.36
N LEU A 132 9.76 -29.38 -6.98
CA LEU A 132 10.28 -29.67 -8.32
C LEU A 132 9.67 -28.76 -9.40
N SER A 133 8.38 -28.38 -9.27
CA SER A 133 7.74 -27.46 -10.22
C SER A 133 8.36 -26.07 -10.23
N GLN A 134 9.06 -25.67 -9.15
CA GLN A 134 9.72 -24.38 -9.06
C GLN A 134 11.17 -24.37 -9.58
N VAL A 135 11.73 -25.53 -9.96
CA VAL A 135 13.13 -25.60 -10.46
C VAL A 135 13.31 -24.80 -11.75
N LEU A 136 12.41 -24.95 -12.72
CA LEU A 136 12.49 -24.23 -14.00
C LEU A 136 12.22 -22.71 -13.85
N PRO A 137 11.14 -22.27 -13.13
CA PRO A 137 10.95 -20.86 -12.80
C PRO A 137 12.17 -20.25 -12.09
N PHE A 138 12.71 -20.94 -11.09
CA PHE A 138 13.89 -20.48 -10.36
C PHE A 138 15.11 -20.34 -11.28
N ALA A 139 15.36 -21.31 -12.17
CA ALA A 139 16.47 -21.22 -13.12
C ALA A 139 16.31 -20.03 -14.08
N ARG A 140 15.09 -19.79 -14.59
CA ARG A 140 14.77 -18.65 -15.46
C ARG A 140 14.99 -17.32 -14.75
N ASP A 141 14.47 -17.16 -13.54
CA ASP A 141 14.62 -15.93 -12.77
C ASP A 141 16.05 -15.74 -12.26
N SER A 142 16.76 -16.84 -11.99
CA SER A 142 18.18 -16.82 -11.62
C SER A 142 19.09 -16.22 -12.70
N LEU A 143 18.70 -16.31 -13.98
CA LEU A 143 19.44 -15.67 -15.07
C LEU A 143 19.45 -14.14 -14.94
N LYS A 144 18.35 -13.54 -14.44
CA LYS A 144 18.22 -12.08 -14.25
C LYS A 144 19.13 -11.56 -13.13
N VAL A 145 19.58 -12.43 -12.23
CA VAL A 145 20.37 -12.06 -11.04
C VAL A 145 21.85 -12.39 -11.16
N VAL A 146 22.34 -12.91 -12.29
CA VAL A 146 23.76 -13.26 -12.45
C VAL A 146 24.67 -12.05 -12.28
N ALA A 147 24.39 -10.95 -13.00
CA ALA A 147 25.21 -9.73 -12.91
C ALA A 147 25.11 -9.03 -11.54
N PRO A 148 23.91 -8.79 -10.97
CA PRO A 148 23.78 -8.30 -9.59
C PRO A 148 24.42 -9.24 -8.57
N GLY A 149 24.30 -10.56 -8.75
CA GLY A 149 24.87 -11.57 -7.87
C GLY A 149 26.39 -11.54 -7.82
N LEU A 150 27.05 -11.40 -8.99
CA LEU A 150 28.49 -11.23 -9.07
C LEU A 150 28.95 -9.91 -8.42
N HIS A 151 28.22 -8.83 -8.65
CA HIS A 151 28.49 -7.54 -8.02
C HIS A 151 28.36 -7.62 -6.49
N TYR A 152 27.28 -8.23 -5.98
CA TYR A 152 27.06 -8.46 -4.55
C TYR A 152 28.16 -9.30 -3.91
N LEU A 153 28.60 -10.38 -4.58
CA LEU A 153 29.69 -11.22 -4.07
C LEU A 153 31.01 -10.45 -3.95
N ARG A 154 31.22 -9.43 -4.79
CA ARG A 154 32.43 -8.61 -4.82
C ARG A 154 32.38 -7.40 -3.89
N HIS A 155 31.24 -6.72 -3.82
CA HIS A 155 31.11 -5.41 -3.15
C HIS A 155 30.21 -5.44 -1.92
N ARG A 156 29.47 -6.54 -1.69
CA ARG A 156 28.51 -6.70 -0.57
C ARG A 156 27.50 -5.55 -0.47
N ASP A 157 27.15 -4.94 -1.60
CA ASP A 157 26.26 -3.79 -1.65
C ASP A 157 24.78 -4.19 -1.49
N THR A 158 24.03 -3.39 -0.73
CA THR A 158 22.60 -3.60 -0.47
C THR A 158 21.76 -3.54 -1.76
N HIS A 159 22.15 -2.70 -2.72
CA HIS A 159 21.44 -2.53 -3.99
C HIS A 159 21.39 -3.82 -4.83
N SER A 160 22.52 -4.51 -4.95
CA SER A 160 22.58 -5.79 -5.64
C SER A 160 21.76 -6.86 -4.91
N ALA A 161 21.78 -6.88 -3.57
CA ALA A 161 20.93 -7.77 -2.79
C ALA A 161 19.43 -7.52 -3.06
N MET A 162 19.01 -6.26 -3.24
CA MET A 162 17.63 -5.91 -3.57
C MET A 162 17.25 -6.29 -4.98
N ARG A 163 18.11 -6.04 -5.98
CA ARG A 163 17.88 -6.50 -7.37
C ARG A 163 17.76 -8.02 -7.45
N ILE A 164 18.52 -8.74 -6.61
CA ILE A 164 18.41 -10.20 -6.50
C ILE A 164 17.04 -10.60 -5.94
N LYS A 165 16.61 -9.97 -4.83
CA LYS A 165 15.30 -10.26 -4.24
C LYS A 165 14.16 -9.92 -5.20
N ASP A 166 14.19 -8.77 -5.86
CA ASP A 166 13.16 -8.33 -6.80
C ASP A 166 13.02 -9.26 -8.00
N ALA A 167 14.14 -9.55 -8.67
CA ALA A 167 14.15 -10.41 -9.85
C ALA A 167 13.72 -11.86 -9.55
N LEU A 168 13.93 -12.32 -8.31
CA LEU A 168 13.45 -13.61 -7.79
C LEU A 168 12.04 -13.53 -7.18
N GLY A 169 11.39 -12.36 -7.21
CA GLY A 169 10.07 -12.14 -6.64
C GLY A 169 10.01 -12.40 -5.13
N LEU A 170 11.09 -12.14 -4.40
CA LEU A 170 11.23 -12.32 -2.95
C LEU A 170 10.97 -11.04 -2.14
N ASN A 171 10.76 -9.89 -2.80
CA ASN A 171 10.39 -8.63 -2.14
C ASN A 171 8.92 -8.62 -1.70
N THR A 172 8.62 -8.16 -0.51
CA THR A 172 7.25 -8.07 0.04
C THR A 172 6.47 -6.87 -0.49
N VAL A 173 7.15 -5.88 -1.09
CA VAL A 173 6.54 -4.64 -1.60
C VAL A 173 6.01 -4.83 -3.03
N THR A 174 4.80 -4.34 -3.29
CA THR A 174 4.06 -4.42 -4.58
C THR A 174 4.82 -3.72 -5.72
N ARG A 175 4.75 -4.27 -6.95
CA ARG A 175 5.29 -3.63 -8.16
C ARG A 175 4.60 -2.29 -8.40
N SER A 176 5.39 -1.22 -8.56
CA SER A 176 4.91 0.15 -8.80
C SER A 176 5.14 0.61 -10.24
N GLY A 177 4.29 1.49 -10.75
CA GLY A 177 4.59 2.29 -11.93
C GLY A 177 5.68 3.32 -11.66
N GLU A 178 6.43 3.70 -12.70
CA GLU A 178 7.39 4.81 -12.64
C GLU A 178 6.64 6.13 -12.79
N LEU A 179 6.92 7.10 -11.92
CA LEU A 179 6.31 8.42 -12.01
C LEU A 179 6.97 9.24 -13.11
N ASN A 180 6.14 9.99 -13.83
CA ASN A 180 6.57 10.92 -14.84
C ASN A 180 7.12 12.21 -14.20
N ALA A 181 8.43 12.42 -14.26
CA ALA A 181 9.10 13.61 -13.73
C ALA A 181 8.64 14.92 -14.38
N ASP A 182 8.25 14.86 -15.66
CA ASP A 182 7.80 16.02 -16.44
C ASP A 182 6.37 16.43 -16.07
N ALA A 183 5.59 15.53 -15.45
CA ALA A 183 4.24 15.87 -14.99
C ALA A 183 4.29 16.97 -13.94
N PHE A 184 3.57 18.06 -14.20
CA PHE A 184 3.57 19.27 -13.38
C PHE A 184 4.95 19.92 -13.16
N ALA A 185 5.96 19.59 -13.96
CA ALA A 185 7.23 20.29 -13.95
C ALA A 185 7.06 21.68 -14.62
N PRO A 186 7.86 22.70 -14.25
CA PRO A 186 7.85 23.97 -14.97
C PRO A 186 8.12 23.71 -16.45
N ASP A 187 7.22 24.15 -17.33
CA ASP A 187 7.44 23.99 -18.76
C ASP A 187 8.74 24.71 -19.15
N SER A 188 9.60 24.04 -19.92
CA SER A 188 10.85 24.64 -20.42
C SER A 188 10.61 25.87 -21.31
N ALA A 189 9.38 26.04 -21.80
CA ALA A 189 8.86 27.24 -22.44
C ALA A 189 7.54 27.65 -21.75
N PRO A 190 7.32 28.95 -21.47
CA PRO A 190 6.06 29.39 -20.86
C PRO A 190 4.85 28.97 -21.71
N ILE A 191 3.78 28.52 -21.04
CA ILE A 191 2.52 28.17 -21.70
C ILE A 191 2.06 29.36 -22.55
N GLY A 192 2.09 29.19 -23.87
CA GLY A 192 1.67 30.22 -24.82
C GLY A 192 0.17 30.57 -24.67
N PRO A 193 -0.26 31.70 -25.27
CA PRO A 193 -1.69 32.02 -25.33
C PRO A 193 -2.46 30.85 -25.94
N LEU A 194 -3.69 30.65 -25.50
CA LEU A 194 -4.54 29.61 -26.07
C LEU A 194 -4.71 29.88 -27.58
N PRO A 195 -4.56 28.86 -28.46
CA PRO A 195 -4.83 29.05 -29.89
C PRO A 195 -6.28 29.49 -30.15
N ASP A 196 -6.50 30.10 -31.31
CA ASP A 196 -7.83 30.57 -31.71
C ASP A 196 -8.85 29.42 -31.75
N LEU A 197 -10.06 29.69 -31.24
CA LEU A 197 -11.16 28.73 -31.25
C LEU A 197 -11.77 28.63 -32.64
N PRO A 198 -11.92 27.42 -33.21
CA PRO A 198 -12.75 27.23 -34.40
C PRO A 198 -14.17 27.74 -34.16
N GLY A 199 -14.69 28.58 -35.05
CA GLY A 199 -15.99 29.23 -34.88
C GLY A 199 -16.03 30.33 -33.80
N GLY A 200 -14.89 30.72 -33.23
CA GLY A 200 -14.75 31.79 -32.24
C GLY A 200 -15.32 31.47 -30.85
N ARG A 201 -15.77 30.23 -30.62
CA ARG A 201 -16.38 29.74 -29.39
C ARG A 201 -16.31 28.22 -29.29
N ILE A 202 -16.65 27.66 -28.14
CA ILE A 202 -16.98 26.23 -27.99
C ILE A 202 -18.51 26.01 -27.91
N THR A 203 -18.96 24.80 -28.17
CA THR A 203 -20.37 24.39 -27.93
C THR A 203 -20.42 23.38 -26.80
N ILE A 204 -21.14 23.69 -25.72
CA ILE A 204 -21.35 22.79 -24.58
C ILE A 204 -22.71 22.14 -24.75
N VAL A 205 -22.75 20.81 -24.83
CA VAL A 205 -23.97 20.01 -24.95
C VAL A 205 -24.28 19.39 -23.60
N VAL A 206 -25.45 19.70 -23.05
CA VAL A 206 -25.93 19.13 -21.78
C VAL A 206 -27.27 18.43 -22.00
N PRO A 207 -27.30 17.10 -22.13
CA PRO A 207 -28.54 16.33 -22.11
C PRO A 207 -29.10 16.29 -20.68
N VAL A 208 -30.40 16.53 -20.54
CA VAL A 208 -31.11 16.60 -19.26
C VAL A 208 -32.25 15.59 -19.24
N TYR A 209 -32.18 14.66 -18.29
CA TYR A 209 -33.26 13.75 -17.94
C TYR A 209 -33.29 13.57 -16.41
N ASN A 210 -34.31 14.13 -15.76
CA ASN A 210 -34.43 14.18 -14.29
C ASN A 210 -33.24 14.89 -13.60
N GLY A 211 -32.90 14.51 -12.36
CA GLY A 211 -31.74 15.07 -11.65
C GLY A 211 -31.90 16.51 -11.15
N PHE A 212 -33.14 16.93 -10.87
CA PHE A 212 -33.48 18.32 -10.54
C PHE A 212 -32.64 18.92 -9.39
N ASP A 213 -32.24 18.13 -8.40
CA ASP A 213 -31.52 18.66 -7.22
C ASP A 213 -30.06 19.05 -7.52
N LEU A 214 -29.50 18.55 -8.63
CA LEU A 214 -28.15 18.85 -9.10
C LEU A 214 -28.15 19.87 -10.25
N LEU A 215 -29.12 19.76 -11.16
CA LEU A 215 -29.18 20.52 -12.42
C LEU A 215 -29.00 22.05 -12.23
N PRO A 216 -29.72 22.74 -11.32
CA PRO A 216 -29.52 24.17 -11.08
C PRO A 216 -28.09 24.54 -10.69
N LYS A 217 -27.43 23.69 -9.89
CA LYS A 217 -26.07 23.91 -9.41
C LYS A 217 -25.07 23.71 -10.54
N VAL A 218 -25.26 22.68 -11.36
CA VAL A 218 -24.44 22.41 -12.54
C VAL A 218 -24.54 23.55 -13.55
N LEU A 219 -25.74 23.98 -13.93
CA LEU A 219 -25.92 25.08 -14.89
C LEU A 219 -25.35 26.41 -14.38
N ALA A 220 -25.52 26.71 -13.08
CA ALA A 220 -24.90 27.88 -12.47
C ALA A 220 -23.37 27.82 -12.55
N ARG A 221 -22.76 26.64 -12.34
CA ARG A 221 -21.30 26.46 -12.49
C ARG A 221 -20.87 26.57 -13.94
N VAL A 222 -21.57 25.96 -14.89
CA VAL A 222 -21.23 26.08 -16.32
C VAL A 222 -21.20 27.55 -16.75
N ILE A 223 -22.21 28.35 -16.38
CA ILE A 223 -22.22 29.79 -16.71
C ILE A 223 -21.08 30.54 -16.03
N LYS A 224 -20.82 30.26 -14.74
CA LYS A 224 -19.86 31.03 -13.93
C LYS A 224 -18.40 30.66 -14.20
N HIS A 225 -18.11 29.38 -14.42
CA HIS A 225 -16.75 28.82 -14.38
C HIS A 225 -16.14 28.60 -15.77
N THR A 226 -16.93 28.73 -16.84
CA THR A 226 -16.44 28.61 -18.21
C THR A 226 -15.71 29.88 -18.62
N ASP A 227 -14.43 29.73 -18.91
CA ASP A 227 -13.48 30.82 -19.18
C ASP A 227 -13.25 31.10 -20.69
N LEU A 228 -14.03 30.44 -21.55
CA LEU A 228 -14.01 30.63 -23.01
C LEU A 228 -15.35 31.16 -23.52
N PRO A 229 -15.40 31.86 -24.67
CA PRO A 229 -16.66 32.11 -25.37
C PRO A 229 -17.36 30.77 -25.67
N PHE A 230 -18.64 30.66 -25.34
CA PHE A 230 -19.37 29.40 -25.47
C PHE A 230 -20.79 29.58 -26.02
N HIS A 231 -21.33 28.46 -26.52
CA HIS A 231 -22.75 28.27 -26.80
C HIS A 231 -23.23 27.06 -26.01
N LEU A 232 -24.32 27.19 -25.26
CA LEU A 232 -24.88 26.11 -24.46
C LEU A 232 -26.10 25.52 -25.16
N LEU A 233 -26.01 24.25 -25.55
CA LEU A 233 -27.12 23.46 -26.08
C LEU A 233 -27.67 22.56 -24.96
N LEU A 234 -28.82 22.92 -24.42
CA LEU A 234 -29.54 22.10 -23.43
C LEU A 234 -30.57 21.25 -24.15
N VAL A 235 -30.53 19.93 -23.93
CA VAL A 235 -31.53 19.00 -24.49
C VAL A 235 -32.35 18.41 -23.37
N GLU A 236 -33.57 18.90 -23.18
CA GLU A 236 -34.53 18.34 -22.23
C GLU A 236 -35.22 17.12 -22.83
N ASP A 237 -34.89 15.93 -22.32
CA ASP A 237 -35.29 14.64 -22.88
C ASP A 237 -36.55 14.07 -22.22
N ARG A 238 -37.59 14.91 -22.12
CA ARG A 238 -38.89 14.52 -21.54
C ARG A 238 -38.73 13.86 -20.17
N SER A 239 -38.13 14.60 -19.24
CA SER A 239 -37.97 14.22 -17.84
C SER A 239 -39.29 13.78 -17.22
N SER A 240 -39.24 12.71 -16.43
CA SER A 240 -40.38 12.21 -15.66
C SER A 240 -40.62 13.01 -14.38
N ASP A 241 -39.60 13.71 -13.87
CA ASP A 241 -39.73 14.70 -12.80
C ASP A 241 -40.38 15.97 -13.36
N ASP A 242 -41.65 16.19 -13.01
CA ASP A 242 -42.47 17.31 -13.47
C ASP A 242 -41.90 18.70 -13.12
N ARG A 243 -40.88 18.77 -12.25
CA ARG A 243 -40.19 20.03 -11.90
C ARG A 243 -39.21 20.48 -12.98
N VAL A 244 -38.60 19.57 -13.73
CA VAL A 244 -37.43 19.85 -14.60
C VAL A 244 -37.76 20.77 -15.76
N ARG A 245 -38.73 20.37 -16.61
CA ARG A 245 -39.05 21.13 -17.83
C ARG A 245 -39.58 22.55 -17.52
N PRO A 246 -40.56 22.74 -16.60
CA PRO A 246 -41.02 24.09 -16.26
C PRO A 246 -39.90 24.97 -15.69
N TRP A 247 -39.02 24.39 -14.87
CA TRP A 247 -37.89 25.10 -14.31
C TRP A 247 -36.86 25.49 -15.39
N LEU A 248 -36.53 24.61 -16.33
CA LEU A 248 -35.60 24.94 -17.43
C LEU A 248 -36.11 26.10 -18.29
N ARG A 249 -37.41 26.11 -18.61
CA ARG A 249 -38.05 27.23 -19.31
C ARG A 249 -37.94 28.53 -18.51
N SER A 250 -38.31 28.49 -17.24
CA SER A 250 -38.23 29.66 -16.35
C SER A 250 -36.79 30.16 -16.17
N TRP A 251 -35.83 29.24 -16.04
CA TRP A 251 -34.41 29.55 -15.94
C TRP A 251 -33.90 30.23 -17.22
N HIS A 252 -34.23 29.68 -18.40
CA HIS A 252 -33.85 30.24 -19.70
C HIS A 252 -34.45 31.63 -19.94
N GLU A 253 -35.73 31.81 -19.61
CA GLU A 253 -36.42 33.10 -19.64
C GLU A 253 -35.80 34.10 -18.64
N GLY A 254 -35.31 33.64 -17.49
CA GLY A 254 -34.66 34.45 -16.48
C GLY A 254 -33.24 34.91 -16.81
N LEU A 255 -32.60 34.34 -17.84
CA LEU A 255 -31.26 34.76 -18.28
C LEU A 255 -31.26 36.20 -18.83
N THR A 256 -30.13 36.89 -18.73
CA THR A 256 -29.95 38.19 -19.40
C THR A 256 -30.08 38.02 -20.92
N PRO A 257 -30.49 39.05 -21.68
CA PRO A 257 -30.60 38.95 -23.14
C PRO A 257 -29.33 38.43 -23.83
N GLU A 258 -28.16 38.84 -23.35
CA GLU A 258 -26.85 38.43 -23.87
C GLU A 258 -26.57 36.95 -23.60
N MET A 259 -26.88 36.46 -22.39
CA MET A 259 -26.69 35.06 -22.03
C MET A 259 -27.74 34.18 -22.70
N ARG A 260 -29.00 34.62 -22.77
CA ARG A 260 -30.07 33.91 -23.47
C ARG A 260 -29.74 33.69 -24.94
N GLY A 261 -29.10 34.67 -25.60
CA GLY A 261 -28.59 34.52 -26.97
C GLY A 261 -27.48 33.48 -27.13
N GLN A 262 -26.84 33.06 -26.04
CA GLN A 262 -25.82 32.02 -26.00
C GLN A 262 -26.39 30.65 -25.61
N VAL A 263 -27.67 30.55 -25.23
CA VAL A 263 -28.29 29.29 -24.78
C VAL A 263 -29.44 28.89 -25.69
N THR A 264 -29.34 27.69 -26.27
CA THR A 264 -30.44 27.04 -27.00
C THR A 264 -31.02 25.92 -26.14
N LEU A 265 -32.32 25.98 -25.88
CA LEU A 265 -33.07 24.93 -25.20
C LEU A 265 -33.86 24.12 -26.24
N ILE A 266 -33.54 22.83 -26.35
CA ILE A 266 -34.21 21.85 -27.20
C ILE A 266 -35.05 20.96 -26.30
N GLU A 267 -36.35 20.86 -26.58
CA GLU A 267 -37.25 19.97 -25.84
C GLU A 267 -37.66 18.79 -26.73
N ASN A 268 -37.54 17.57 -26.21
CA ASN A 268 -38.05 16.38 -26.89
C ASN A 268 -39.53 16.16 -26.54
N ASP A 269 -40.36 15.77 -27.51
CA ASP A 269 -41.77 15.46 -27.24
C ASP A 269 -41.94 14.13 -26.49
N GLU A 270 -40.98 13.22 -26.66
CA GLU A 270 -40.89 11.91 -26.02
C GLU A 270 -39.49 11.68 -25.43
N ASN A 271 -39.35 10.71 -24.53
CA ASN A 271 -38.04 10.34 -23.99
C ASN A 271 -37.28 9.53 -25.05
N LEU A 272 -36.36 10.20 -25.73
CA LEU A 272 -35.53 9.64 -26.79
C LEU A 272 -34.33 8.87 -26.23
N GLY A 273 -33.95 9.11 -24.98
CA GLY A 273 -32.75 8.58 -24.34
C GLY A 273 -31.50 9.39 -24.69
N PHE A 274 -30.45 9.20 -23.88
CA PHE A 274 -29.19 9.94 -23.94
C PHE A 274 -28.62 10.06 -25.37
N ILE A 275 -28.46 8.93 -26.07
CA ILE A 275 -27.80 8.88 -27.38
C ILE A 275 -28.52 9.75 -28.42
N ARG A 276 -29.84 9.60 -28.53
CA ARG A 276 -30.63 10.35 -29.53
C ARG A 276 -30.74 11.83 -29.17
N SER A 277 -30.82 12.15 -27.88
CA SER A 277 -30.81 13.53 -27.39
C SER A 277 -29.48 14.23 -27.71
N VAL A 278 -28.35 13.54 -27.51
CA VAL A 278 -27.02 14.04 -27.86
C VAL A 278 -26.88 14.19 -29.38
N ASN A 279 -27.32 13.23 -30.19
CA ASN A 279 -27.28 13.33 -31.65
C ASN A 279 -28.08 14.52 -32.18
N ARG A 280 -29.23 14.85 -31.58
CA ARG A 280 -29.98 16.08 -31.91
C ARG A 280 -29.14 17.32 -31.64
N ALA A 281 -28.45 17.40 -30.50
CA ALA A 281 -27.55 18.51 -30.21
C ALA A 281 -26.35 18.58 -31.17
N PHE A 282 -25.77 17.44 -31.56
CA PHE A 282 -24.70 17.41 -32.56
C PHE A 282 -25.14 17.94 -33.91
N ALA A 283 -26.35 17.60 -34.36
CA ALA A 283 -26.90 18.13 -35.60
C ALA A 283 -27.00 19.67 -35.60
N GLU A 284 -27.32 20.28 -34.44
CA GLU A 284 -27.34 21.73 -34.27
C GLU A 284 -25.94 22.35 -34.10
N ALA A 285 -25.01 21.63 -33.47
CA ALA A 285 -23.65 22.11 -33.21
C ALA A 285 -22.75 22.09 -34.47
N ILE A 286 -22.87 21.07 -35.32
CA ILE A 286 -22.00 20.85 -36.49
C ILE A 286 -21.98 22.04 -37.46
N PRO A 287 -23.11 22.66 -37.84
CA PRO A 287 -23.14 23.84 -38.70
C PRO A 287 -22.40 25.05 -38.12
N ALA A 288 -22.35 25.19 -36.79
CA ALA A 288 -21.65 26.30 -36.13
C ALA A 288 -20.13 26.19 -36.24
N GLY A 289 -19.59 25.00 -36.53
CA GLY A 289 -18.16 24.78 -36.77
C GLY A 289 -17.26 24.95 -35.54
N ALA A 290 -17.86 24.98 -34.34
CA ALA A 290 -17.17 25.03 -33.07
C ALA A 290 -16.88 23.62 -32.54
N HIS A 291 -15.77 23.46 -31.81
CA HIS A 291 -15.55 22.23 -31.03
C HIS A 291 -16.67 22.03 -30.00
N VAL A 292 -16.97 20.76 -29.70
CA VAL A 292 -18.09 20.39 -28.83
C VAL A 292 -17.56 19.83 -27.52
N VAL A 293 -18.19 20.16 -26.41
CA VAL A 293 -17.99 19.48 -25.12
C VAL A 293 -19.29 18.81 -24.73
N LEU A 294 -19.28 17.49 -24.63
CA LEU A 294 -20.36 16.72 -24.02
C LEU A 294 -20.20 16.78 -22.50
N LEU A 295 -21.23 17.26 -21.79
CA LEU A 295 -21.19 17.45 -20.34
C LEU A 295 -22.50 16.96 -19.72
N ASN A 296 -22.43 16.04 -18.77
CA ASN A 296 -23.61 15.55 -18.07
C ASN A 296 -24.22 16.61 -17.14
N ALA A 297 -25.53 16.49 -16.89
CA ALA A 297 -26.28 17.37 -15.99
C ALA A 297 -25.96 17.22 -14.48
N ASP A 298 -25.01 16.34 -14.14
CA ASP A 298 -24.48 16.06 -12.80
C ASP A 298 -22.95 16.20 -12.71
N ALA A 299 -22.32 16.82 -13.72
CA ALA A 299 -20.90 17.13 -13.77
C ALA A 299 -20.61 18.55 -13.22
N PHE A 300 -19.82 18.64 -12.17
CA PHE A 300 -19.45 19.87 -11.49
C PHE A 300 -18.08 20.34 -11.95
N VAL A 301 -18.07 21.23 -12.94
CA VAL A 301 -16.84 21.80 -13.51
C VAL A 301 -16.18 22.82 -12.56
N PRO A 302 -14.85 22.79 -12.35
CA PRO A 302 -14.14 23.80 -11.58
C PRO A 302 -13.95 25.11 -12.38
N GLU A 303 -13.52 26.18 -11.71
CA GLU A 303 -13.16 27.44 -12.37
C GLU A 303 -12.00 27.25 -13.37
N GLY A 304 -12.15 27.83 -14.57
CA GLY A 304 -11.11 27.79 -15.62
C GLY A 304 -10.97 26.44 -16.32
N TRP A 305 -12.01 25.60 -16.28
CA TRP A 305 -11.95 24.23 -16.80
C TRP A 305 -11.91 24.16 -18.33
N ALA A 306 -12.55 25.09 -19.03
CA ALA A 306 -12.81 24.95 -20.47
C ALA A 306 -11.54 25.17 -21.27
N SER A 307 -10.76 26.21 -20.97
CA SER A 307 -9.46 26.42 -21.63
C SER A 307 -8.49 25.25 -21.40
N LYS A 308 -8.47 24.70 -20.18
CA LYS A 308 -7.65 23.52 -19.81
C LYS A 308 -8.04 22.29 -20.64
N LEU A 309 -9.33 21.96 -20.71
CA LEU A 309 -9.82 20.80 -21.44
C LEU A 309 -9.61 20.92 -22.95
N MET A 310 -9.79 22.13 -23.50
CA MET A 310 -9.71 22.40 -24.93
C MET A 310 -8.28 22.50 -25.46
N ARG A 311 -7.31 22.89 -24.61
CA ARG A 311 -5.94 23.18 -25.04
C ARG A 311 -5.29 22.05 -25.85
N PRO A 312 -5.31 20.77 -25.43
CA PRO A 312 -4.65 19.70 -26.19
C PRO A 312 -5.16 19.58 -27.63
N MET A 313 -6.47 19.74 -27.86
CA MET A 313 -7.03 19.63 -29.22
C MET A 313 -6.87 20.90 -30.06
N LEU A 314 -6.71 22.06 -29.43
CA LEU A 314 -6.38 23.30 -30.12
C LEU A 314 -4.89 23.33 -30.54
N GLU A 315 -4.02 22.70 -29.77
CA GLU A 315 -2.59 22.57 -30.06
C GLU A 315 -2.31 21.44 -31.06
N GLU A 316 -3.12 20.39 -31.07
CA GLU A 316 -2.94 19.22 -31.94
C GLU A 316 -4.21 18.84 -32.71
N SER A 317 -4.22 19.11 -34.01
CA SER A 317 -5.38 18.82 -34.89
C SER A 317 -5.77 17.34 -34.98
N ARG A 318 -4.88 16.40 -34.63
CA ARG A 318 -5.18 14.96 -34.61
C ARG A 318 -5.91 14.50 -33.35
N VAL A 319 -6.04 15.34 -32.32
CA VAL A 319 -6.77 14.98 -31.12
C VAL A 319 -8.26 15.03 -31.41
N ALA A 320 -8.91 13.87 -31.34
CA ALA A 320 -10.33 13.67 -31.56
C ALA A 320 -11.13 13.92 -30.29
N THR A 321 -10.64 13.44 -29.13
CA THR A 321 -11.27 13.69 -27.83
C THR A 321 -10.28 14.03 -26.73
N VAL A 322 -10.75 14.75 -25.72
CA VAL A 322 -10.04 14.97 -24.45
C VAL A 322 -11.00 14.71 -23.30
N THR A 323 -10.61 13.88 -22.33
CA THR A 323 -11.38 13.57 -21.10
C THR A 323 -10.56 13.92 -19.86
N PRO A 324 -11.12 14.66 -18.88
CA PRO A 324 -10.42 15.00 -17.64
C PRO A 324 -10.46 13.84 -16.63
N MET A 325 -9.65 13.96 -15.57
CA MET A 325 -9.76 13.11 -14.38
C MET A 325 -11.09 13.35 -13.65
N SER A 326 -11.57 12.36 -12.91
CA SER A 326 -12.79 12.48 -12.10
C SER A 326 -12.75 11.59 -10.86
N ASN A 327 -13.78 11.68 -10.03
CA ASN A 327 -14.07 10.75 -8.94
C ASN A 327 -14.93 9.55 -9.39
N ASP A 328 -15.60 9.66 -10.55
CA ASP A 328 -16.46 8.60 -11.11
C ASP A 328 -16.47 8.62 -12.66
N ALA A 329 -15.36 8.24 -13.27
CA ALA A 329 -15.11 8.12 -14.71
C ALA A 329 -14.15 6.96 -15.05
N GLU A 330 -14.36 5.77 -14.47
CA GLU A 330 -13.64 4.52 -14.80
C GLU A 330 -12.10 4.66 -14.74
N ILE A 331 -11.40 4.51 -15.87
CA ILE A 331 -9.93 4.60 -15.96
C ILE A 331 -9.37 5.99 -15.59
N PHE A 332 -10.24 7.00 -15.45
CA PHE A 332 -9.91 8.37 -15.05
C PHE A 332 -10.12 8.65 -13.56
N ASN A 333 -10.48 7.63 -12.76
CA ASN A 333 -10.76 7.80 -11.32
C ASN A 333 -9.51 8.15 -10.50
N ALA A 334 -9.53 9.27 -9.78
CA ALA A 334 -8.62 9.50 -8.67
C ALA A 334 -9.39 9.40 -7.34
N PRO A 335 -8.79 8.83 -6.28
CA PRO A 335 -7.37 8.49 -6.14
C PRO A 335 -7.00 7.13 -6.75
N VAL A 336 -7.91 6.16 -6.78
CA VAL A 336 -7.65 4.79 -7.23
C VAL A 336 -8.35 4.55 -8.57
N ILE A 337 -7.62 4.03 -9.55
CA ILE A 337 -8.16 3.75 -10.89
C ILE A 337 -9.35 2.79 -10.82
N CYS A 338 -10.41 3.08 -11.58
CA CYS A 338 -11.66 2.31 -11.61
C CYS A 338 -12.43 2.22 -10.28
N GLU A 339 -12.01 2.92 -9.22
CA GLU A 339 -12.70 2.95 -7.93
C GLU A 339 -13.38 4.29 -7.72
N ARG A 340 -14.69 4.28 -7.50
CA ARG A 340 -15.47 5.51 -7.31
C ARG A 340 -15.28 6.05 -5.90
N VAL A 341 -15.20 7.38 -5.78
CA VAL A 341 -15.29 8.09 -4.50
C VAL A 341 -16.35 9.19 -4.57
N ASP A 342 -17.12 9.37 -3.50
CA ASP A 342 -18.07 10.48 -3.41
C ASP A 342 -17.40 11.73 -2.84
N LEU A 343 -17.70 12.89 -3.43
CA LEU A 343 -17.18 14.19 -3.02
C LEU A 343 -18.23 14.96 -2.19
N GLN A 344 -17.73 15.64 -1.17
CA GLN A 344 -18.48 16.65 -0.42
C GLN A 344 -18.60 17.96 -1.22
N PRO A 345 -19.66 18.74 -1.01
CA PRO A 345 -19.83 20.03 -1.69
C PRO A 345 -18.60 20.95 -1.53
N GLY A 346 -18.06 21.41 -2.66
CA GLY A 346 -16.92 22.34 -2.70
C GLY A 346 -15.54 21.67 -2.77
N GLN A 347 -15.44 20.34 -2.60
CA GLN A 347 -14.14 19.66 -2.69
C GLN A 347 -13.49 19.77 -4.07
N VAL A 348 -14.28 19.75 -5.14
CA VAL A 348 -13.75 19.96 -6.51
C VAL A 348 -13.04 21.30 -6.68
N ASP A 349 -13.52 22.34 -6.00
CA ASP A 349 -12.90 23.68 -6.04
C ASP A 349 -11.58 23.70 -5.28
N LEU A 350 -11.51 23.00 -4.13
CA LEU A 350 -10.28 22.84 -3.35
C LEU A 350 -9.22 22.02 -4.10
N ILE A 351 -9.64 20.95 -4.79
CA ILE A 351 -8.75 20.17 -5.66
C ILE A 351 -8.17 21.09 -6.75
N ASN A 352 -9.02 21.83 -7.47
CA ASN A 352 -8.58 22.73 -8.52
C ASN A 352 -7.60 23.81 -7.99
N SER A 353 -7.89 24.42 -6.83
CA SER A 353 -7.00 25.43 -6.26
C SER A 353 -5.64 24.87 -5.83
N ARG A 354 -5.62 23.64 -5.30
CA ARG A 354 -4.38 22.97 -4.88
C ARG A 354 -3.54 22.54 -6.07
N ILE A 355 -4.16 21.97 -7.10
CA ILE A 355 -3.43 21.58 -8.32
C ILE A 355 -2.89 22.81 -9.05
N ALA A 356 -3.59 23.94 -9.00
CA ALA A 356 -3.14 25.20 -9.58
C ALA A 356 -1.87 25.78 -8.92
N THR A 357 -1.43 25.28 -7.75
CA THR A 357 -0.15 25.70 -7.14
C THR A 357 1.05 25.00 -7.77
N LEU A 358 0.84 23.95 -8.55
CA LEU A 358 1.91 23.24 -9.23
C LEU A 358 2.36 24.03 -10.48
N PRO A 359 3.67 24.02 -10.82
CA PRO A 359 4.21 24.92 -11.84
C PRO A 359 3.89 24.50 -13.28
N GLY A 360 3.60 23.22 -13.52
CA GLY A 360 3.32 22.69 -14.86
C GLY A 360 1.89 22.22 -15.08
N THR A 361 1.66 21.64 -16.26
CA THR A 361 0.42 20.93 -16.57
C THR A 361 0.52 19.44 -16.22
N GLY A 362 -0.61 18.81 -15.90
CA GLY A 362 -0.66 17.36 -15.69
C GLY A 362 -0.48 16.57 -16.98
N GLU A 363 -0.42 15.25 -16.87
CA GLU A 363 -0.12 14.36 -17.99
C GLU A 363 -1.17 14.45 -19.11
N ARG A 364 -0.72 14.26 -20.35
CA ARG A 364 -1.57 14.10 -21.54
C ARG A 364 -1.21 12.75 -22.16
N VAL A 365 -2.13 11.80 -22.10
CA VAL A 365 -1.84 10.43 -22.57
C VAL A 365 -2.88 9.95 -23.55
N ASP A 366 -2.45 9.14 -24.53
CA ASP A 366 -3.38 8.42 -25.38
C ASP A 366 -4.18 7.40 -24.55
N VAL A 367 -5.50 7.37 -24.75
CA VAL A 367 -6.42 6.49 -24.04
C VAL A 367 -7.21 5.64 -25.04
N PRO A 368 -7.64 4.42 -24.66
CA PRO A 368 -8.44 3.58 -25.54
C PRO A 368 -9.83 4.19 -25.82
N THR A 369 -10.35 5.00 -24.88
CA THR A 369 -11.64 5.69 -25.00
C THR A 369 -11.69 6.92 -24.09
N GLY A 370 -12.52 7.91 -24.46
CA GLY A 370 -12.99 8.94 -23.54
C GLY A 370 -14.24 8.51 -22.78
N VAL A 371 -14.69 9.32 -21.81
CA VAL A 371 -15.92 9.10 -21.02
C VAL A 371 -16.83 10.32 -21.15
N GLY A 372 -18.06 10.11 -21.60
CA GLY A 372 -19.00 11.14 -22.01
C GLY A 372 -19.60 11.99 -20.88
N PHE A 373 -19.20 11.80 -19.62
CA PHE A 373 -19.63 12.68 -18.52
C PHE A 373 -19.09 14.11 -18.68
N CYS A 374 -17.88 14.23 -19.23
CA CYS A 374 -17.19 15.47 -19.58
C CYS A 374 -16.14 15.14 -20.65
N MET A 375 -16.50 15.28 -21.93
CA MET A 375 -15.62 14.92 -23.05
C MET A 375 -15.64 16.02 -24.10
N ALA A 376 -14.48 16.63 -24.35
CA ALA A 376 -14.32 17.53 -25.49
C ALA A 376 -14.14 16.70 -26.77
N MET A 377 -14.72 17.18 -27.87
CA MET A 377 -14.78 16.52 -29.17
C MET A 377 -14.40 17.53 -30.26
N ASN A 378 -13.42 17.13 -31.07
CA ASN A 378 -12.95 17.94 -32.18
C ASN A 378 -14.00 17.99 -33.30
N ILE A 379 -14.23 19.19 -33.83
CA ILE A 379 -15.30 19.47 -34.80
C ILE A 379 -15.09 18.76 -36.14
N ASP A 380 -13.84 18.57 -36.58
CA ASP A 380 -13.56 17.92 -37.85
C ASP A 380 -13.84 16.41 -37.77
N TYR A 381 -13.53 15.80 -36.62
CA TYR A 381 -13.92 14.41 -36.35
C TYR A 381 -15.42 14.28 -36.16
N LEU A 382 -16.07 15.23 -35.49
CA LEU A 382 -17.52 15.23 -35.33
C LEU A 382 -18.24 15.39 -36.67
N ARG A 383 -17.74 16.21 -37.61
CA ARG A 383 -18.27 16.28 -38.98
C ARG A 383 -18.14 14.96 -39.73
N ALA A 384 -17.04 14.23 -39.52
CA ALA A 384 -16.81 12.92 -40.13
C ALA A 384 -17.60 11.79 -39.46
N LEU A 385 -17.98 11.97 -38.19
CA LEU A 385 -18.69 11.03 -37.33
C LEU A 385 -19.82 11.77 -36.60
N PRO A 386 -20.89 12.18 -37.32
CA PRO A 386 -21.87 13.15 -36.82
C PRO A 386 -22.76 12.61 -35.69
N GLU A 387 -22.73 11.30 -35.45
CA GLU A 387 -23.65 10.63 -34.54
C GLU A 387 -22.94 9.56 -33.69
N LEU A 388 -23.40 9.44 -32.45
CA LEU A 388 -23.26 8.26 -31.61
C LEU A 388 -24.17 7.15 -32.15
N ASP A 389 -23.70 5.89 -32.13
CA ASP A 389 -24.46 4.77 -32.69
C ASP A 389 -25.68 4.43 -31.82
N THR A 390 -26.87 4.57 -32.39
CA THR A 390 -28.14 4.32 -31.69
C THR A 390 -28.38 2.84 -31.34
N VAL A 391 -27.56 1.92 -31.85
CA VAL A 391 -27.62 0.50 -31.49
C VAL A 391 -27.44 0.24 -29.98
N PHE A 392 -26.71 1.13 -29.28
CA PHE A 392 -26.46 1.04 -27.84
C PHE A 392 -27.68 1.42 -26.98
N GLY A 393 -28.78 1.83 -27.62
CA GLY A 393 -30.07 2.03 -26.97
C GLY A 393 -30.05 3.21 -26.00
N LYS A 394 -30.03 2.92 -24.70
CA LYS A 394 -30.10 3.93 -23.63
C LYS A 394 -28.73 4.38 -23.10
N GLY A 395 -27.62 3.84 -23.64
CA GLY A 395 -26.24 4.23 -23.27
C GLY A 395 -25.35 3.03 -22.96
N TYR A 396 -24.15 3.30 -22.44
CA TYR A 396 -23.06 2.36 -22.19
C TYR A 396 -22.48 1.77 -23.50
N GLY A 397 -21.37 2.32 -23.98
CA GLY A 397 -20.61 1.84 -25.16
C GLY A 397 -20.63 2.77 -26.38
N GLU A 398 -21.55 3.73 -26.43
CA GLU A 398 -21.68 4.70 -27.52
C GLU A 398 -20.45 5.60 -27.67
N GLU A 399 -19.87 6.03 -26.55
CA GLU A 399 -18.66 6.85 -26.50
C GLU A 399 -17.43 6.04 -26.88
N VAL A 400 -17.37 4.78 -26.43
CA VAL A 400 -16.33 3.82 -26.82
C VAL A 400 -16.35 3.61 -28.32
N ASP A 401 -17.52 3.32 -28.90
CA ASP A 401 -17.67 3.14 -30.33
C ASP A 401 -17.27 4.39 -31.12
N TRP A 402 -17.68 5.59 -30.66
CA TRP A 402 -17.30 6.84 -31.31
C TRP A 402 -15.78 7.07 -31.25
N CYS A 403 -15.16 6.92 -30.08
CA CYS A 403 -13.70 7.05 -29.90
C CYS A 403 -12.92 6.06 -30.74
N GLN A 404 -13.39 4.82 -30.86
CA GLN A 404 -12.77 3.80 -31.70
C GLN A 404 -12.95 4.10 -33.19
N ARG A 405 -14.12 4.58 -33.63
CA ARG A 405 -14.33 5.05 -35.02
C ARG A 405 -13.47 6.26 -35.37
N ALA A 406 -13.22 7.16 -34.42
CA ALA A 406 -12.31 8.29 -34.58
C ALA A 406 -10.85 7.84 -34.67
N ALA A 407 -10.44 6.89 -33.83
CA ALA A 407 -9.12 6.29 -33.86
C ALA A 407 -8.83 5.58 -35.20
N LEU A 408 -9.81 4.86 -35.75
CA LEU A 408 -9.72 4.24 -37.09
C LEU A 408 -9.56 5.27 -38.22
N ARG A 409 -9.86 6.56 -37.97
CA ARG A 409 -9.62 7.69 -38.90
C ARG A 409 -8.32 8.44 -38.59
N GLY A 410 -7.45 7.91 -37.73
CA GLY A 410 -6.19 8.54 -37.33
C GLY A 410 -6.32 9.55 -36.19
N GLY A 411 -7.50 9.63 -35.56
CA GLY A 411 -7.72 10.45 -34.37
C GLY A 411 -7.08 9.89 -33.11
N ARG A 412 -6.68 10.77 -32.21
CA ARG A 412 -6.17 10.43 -30.87
C ARG A 412 -7.22 10.77 -29.83
N ASN A 413 -7.51 9.85 -28.93
CA ASN A 413 -8.32 10.12 -27.75
C ASN A 413 -7.34 10.37 -26.59
N LEU A 414 -7.48 11.50 -25.88
CA LEU A 414 -6.56 11.87 -24.81
C LEU A 414 -7.22 11.88 -23.44
N GLY A 415 -6.50 11.34 -22.46
CA GLY A 415 -6.71 11.61 -21.05
C GLY A 415 -5.91 12.82 -20.61
N PHE A 416 -6.53 13.74 -19.88
CA PHE A 416 -5.87 14.93 -19.35
C PHE A 416 -5.81 14.92 -17.82
N GLY A 417 -4.62 14.68 -17.29
CA GLY A 417 -4.30 14.62 -15.87
C GLY A 417 -4.25 15.98 -15.16
N GLY A 418 -4.29 17.10 -15.89
CA GLY A 418 -4.23 18.45 -15.33
C GLY A 418 -5.58 19.09 -14.98
N LEU A 419 -6.69 18.36 -15.13
CA LEU A 419 -8.04 18.82 -14.84
C LEU A 419 -8.84 17.73 -14.12
N PHE A 420 -9.54 18.12 -13.06
CA PHE A 420 -10.45 17.24 -12.32
C PHE A 420 -11.87 17.79 -12.38
N VAL A 421 -12.83 16.98 -12.83
CA VAL A 421 -14.25 17.34 -12.87
C VAL A 421 -15.01 16.36 -11.99
N GLU A 422 -15.76 16.89 -11.03
CA GLU A 422 -16.58 16.06 -10.15
C GLU A 422 -17.80 15.52 -10.91
N HIS A 423 -18.05 14.22 -10.80
CA HIS A 423 -19.23 13.55 -11.34
C HIS A 423 -20.01 12.95 -10.17
N ARG A 424 -21.22 13.47 -9.92
CA ARG A 424 -22.08 13.01 -8.80
C ARG A 424 -23.02 11.87 -9.17
N GLY A 425 -22.95 11.39 -10.41
CA GLY A 425 -23.97 10.55 -11.02
C GLY A 425 -24.32 9.29 -10.23
N GLY A 426 -25.60 8.95 -10.22
CA GLY A 426 -26.14 7.76 -9.55
C GLY A 426 -27.65 7.55 -9.73
N VAL A 427 -28.36 8.45 -10.44
CA VAL A 427 -29.82 8.53 -10.37
C VAL A 427 -30.54 8.03 -11.63
N SER A 428 -29.84 7.65 -12.70
CA SER A 428 -30.52 7.58 -14.02
C SER A 428 -30.98 6.19 -14.47
N PHE A 429 -30.54 5.08 -13.86
CA PHE A 429 -31.03 3.74 -14.21
C PHE A 429 -30.98 2.80 -13.00
N GLY A 430 -32.01 1.97 -12.81
CA GLY A 430 -32.00 0.94 -11.76
C GLY A 430 -30.76 0.06 -11.87
N SER A 431 -30.18 -0.35 -10.73
CA SER A 431 -28.91 -1.07 -10.67
C SER A 431 -28.88 -2.32 -11.57
N GLU A 432 -30.01 -3.04 -11.69
CA GLU A 432 -30.11 -4.23 -12.55
C GLU A 432 -30.19 -3.92 -14.05
N GLU A 433 -30.97 -2.92 -14.48
CA GLU A 433 -31.08 -2.52 -15.90
C GLU A 433 -29.73 -1.96 -16.39
N LYS A 434 -29.06 -1.14 -15.56
CA LYS A 434 -27.71 -0.63 -15.80
C LYS A 434 -26.72 -1.78 -16.00
N GLN A 435 -26.67 -2.73 -15.06
CA GLN A 435 -25.78 -3.90 -15.14
C GLN A 435 -26.07 -4.81 -16.34
N ARG A 436 -27.33 -4.89 -16.78
CA ARG A 436 -27.70 -5.63 -17.99
C ARG A 436 -27.21 -4.94 -19.26
N LEU A 437 -27.40 -3.63 -19.37
CA LEU A 437 -26.95 -2.83 -20.51
C LEU A 437 -25.43 -2.84 -20.62
N MET A 438 -24.70 -2.62 -19.52
CA MET A 438 -23.23 -2.69 -19.49
C MET A 438 -22.73 -4.05 -20.00
N ARG A 439 -23.36 -5.16 -19.59
CA ARG A 439 -22.99 -6.51 -20.08
C ARG A 439 -23.30 -6.71 -21.55
N SER A 440 -24.52 -6.37 -22.01
CA SER A 440 -24.91 -6.60 -23.40
C SER A 440 -24.12 -5.72 -24.38
N ASN A 441 -23.92 -4.46 -24.02
CA ASN A 441 -23.23 -3.49 -24.87
C ASN A 441 -21.71 -3.70 -24.81
N GLY A 442 -21.16 -4.08 -23.66
CA GLY A 442 -19.77 -4.52 -23.54
C GLY A 442 -19.44 -5.68 -24.49
N MET A 443 -20.29 -6.70 -24.56
CA MET A 443 -20.12 -7.80 -25.54
C MET A 443 -20.16 -7.31 -27.00
N MET A 444 -20.94 -6.26 -27.29
CA MET A 444 -20.97 -5.66 -28.63
C MET A 444 -19.67 -4.94 -28.95
N ILE A 445 -19.13 -4.17 -28.00
CA ILE A 445 -17.83 -3.50 -28.12
C ILE A 445 -16.72 -4.54 -28.34
N SER A 446 -16.61 -5.59 -27.51
CA SER A 446 -15.59 -6.63 -27.69
C SER A 446 -15.68 -7.32 -29.06
N ARG A 447 -16.89 -7.44 -29.63
CA ARG A 447 -17.09 -7.98 -31.00
C ARG A 447 -16.68 -7.01 -32.09
N ARG A 448 -16.99 -5.71 -31.94
CA ARG A 448 -16.64 -4.67 -32.93
C ARG A 448 -15.16 -4.32 -32.91
N TYR A 449 -14.55 -4.34 -31.72
CA TYR A 449 -13.17 -3.93 -31.46
C TYR A 449 -12.43 -5.01 -30.63
N PRO A 450 -11.96 -6.09 -31.26
CA PRO A 450 -11.39 -7.25 -30.54
C PRO A 450 -10.16 -6.96 -29.67
N ARG A 451 -9.51 -5.80 -29.88
CA ARG A 451 -8.34 -5.34 -29.10
C ARG A 451 -8.70 -4.45 -27.91
N PHE A 452 -9.90 -3.89 -27.89
CA PHE A 452 -10.29 -2.86 -26.93
C PHE A 452 -10.11 -3.32 -25.48
N ASP A 453 -10.61 -4.51 -25.14
CA ASP A 453 -10.49 -5.04 -23.78
C ASP A 453 -9.02 -5.20 -23.36
N ALA A 454 -8.15 -5.66 -24.26
CA ALA A 454 -6.72 -5.78 -23.99
C ALA A 454 -6.08 -4.41 -23.81
N ASP A 455 -6.42 -3.43 -24.65
CA ASP A 455 -5.86 -2.08 -24.57
C ASP A 455 -6.31 -1.36 -23.28
N VAL A 456 -7.53 -1.62 -22.79
CA VAL A 456 -8.02 -1.15 -21.48
C VAL A 456 -7.26 -1.82 -20.34
N GLN A 457 -7.06 -3.14 -20.38
CA GLN A 457 -6.28 -3.84 -19.35
C GLN A 457 -4.81 -3.41 -19.34
N ASP A 458 -4.22 -3.16 -20.51
CA ASP A 458 -2.88 -2.61 -20.64
C ASP A 458 -2.81 -1.20 -20.05
N PHE A 459 -3.82 -0.36 -20.28
CA PHE A 459 -3.91 0.97 -19.67
C PHE A 459 -4.02 0.90 -18.15
N ILE A 460 -4.88 0.03 -17.61
CA ILE A 460 -5.01 -0.16 -16.16
C ILE A 460 -3.72 -0.68 -15.54
N GLY A 461 -3.05 -1.63 -16.20
CA GLY A 461 -1.81 -2.23 -15.71
C GLY A 461 -0.59 -1.31 -15.76
N THR A 462 -0.55 -0.39 -16.72
CA THR A 462 0.56 0.59 -16.87
C THR A 462 0.29 1.92 -16.17
N ASP A 463 -0.98 2.27 -15.97
CA ASP A 463 -1.49 3.56 -15.48
C ASP A 463 -0.68 4.77 -15.96
N PRO A 464 -0.75 5.13 -17.25
CA PRO A 464 0.01 6.27 -17.79
C PRO A 464 -0.33 7.62 -17.17
N LEU A 465 -1.43 7.71 -16.39
CA LEU A 465 -1.84 8.89 -15.64
C LEU A 465 -1.44 8.83 -14.16
N LEU A 466 -0.57 7.89 -13.77
CA LEU A 466 -0.25 7.60 -12.36
C LEU A 466 0.20 8.84 -11.59
N THR A 467 1.06 9.68 -12.17
CA THR A 467 1.56 10.88 -11.47
C THR A 467 0.44 11.91 -11.28
N SER A 468 -0.40 12.10 -12.29
CA SER A 468 -1.58 12.94 -12.22
C SER A 468 -2.61 12.40 -11.24
N ARG A 469 -2.81 11.08 -11.22
CA ARG A 469 -3.72 10.39 -10.30
C ARG A 469 -3.28 10.53 -8.86
N LEU A 470 -1.97 10.41 -8.58
CA LEU A 470 -1.40 10.69 -7.26
C LEU A 470 -1.59 12.16 -6.87
N ALA A 471 -1.29 13.11 -7.76
CA ALA A 471 -1.48 14.53 -7.47
C ALA A 471 -2.96 14.86 -7.15
N MET A 472 -3.89 14.37 -7.97
CA MET A 472 -5.33 14.53 -7.76
C MET A 472 -5.82 13.82 -6.51
N GLY A 473 -5.30 12.62 -6.23
CA GLY A 473 -5.61 11.86 -5.02
C GLY A 473 -5.15 12.56 -3.75
N ILE A 474 -3.92 13.09 -3.74
CA ILE A 474 -3.39 13.88 -2.62
C ILE A 474 -4.23 15.16 -2.44
N ALA A 475 -4.56 15.85 -3.54
CA ALA A 475 -5.40 17.05 -3.48
C ALA A 475 -6.80 16.76 -2.94
N LEU A 476 -7.43 15.66 -3.38
CA LEU A 476 -8.73 15.21 -2.90
C LEU A 476 -8.68 14.86 -1.41
N ALA A 477 -7.71 14.03 -1.02
CA ALA A 477 -7.55 13.58 0.36
C ALA A 477 -7.30 14.77 1.31
N ALA A 478 -6.41 15.69 0.92
CA ALA A 478 -6.15 16.92 1.67
C ALA A 478 -7.34 17.91 1.68
N SER A 479 -8.36 17.70 0.86
CA SER A 479 -9.59 18.51 0.83
C SER A 479 -10.70 17.94 1.72
N ALA A 480 -10.45 16.84 2.44
CA ALA A 480 -11.37 16.33 3.44
C ALA A 480 -11.44 17.28 4.66
N PRO A 481 -12.64 17.73 5.08
CA PRO A 481 -12.78 18.64 6.22
C PRO A 481 -12.21 18.03 7.51
N GLY A 482 -11.29 18.74 8.16
CA GLY A 482 -10.72 18.33 9.46
C GLY A 482 -9.72 17.17 9.40
N ALA A 483 -9.39 16.67 8.21
CA ALA A 483 -8.39 15.61 8.05
C ALA A 483 -6.97 16.19 8.12
N ASP A 484 -6.15 15.63 8.98
CA ASP A 484 -4.71 15.88 8.96
C ASP A 484 -4.05 15.03 7.85
N VAL A 485 -3.02 15.59 7.21
CA VAL A 485 -2.20 14.84 6.24
C VAL A 485 -0.90 14.42 6.91
N LEU A 486 -0.69 13.11 7.06
CA LEU A 486 0.49 12.52 7.67
C LEU A 486 1.37 11.87 6.60
N ILE A 487 2.65 12.27 6.56
CA ILE A 487 3.64 11.78 5.61
C ILE A 487 4.67 10.96 6.37
N TYR A 488 4.71 9.66 6.13
CA TYR A 488 5.56 8.71 6.83
C TYR A 488 6.80 8.35 6.01
N LEU A 489 7.99 8.78 6.44
CA LEU A 489 9.24 8.30 5.85
C LEU A 489 9.66 6.96 6.48
N VAL A 490 9.60 5.89 5.69
CA VAL A 490 9.96 4.53 6.09
C VAL A 490 10.92 3.88 5.08
N HIS A 491 11.44 2.71 5.40
CA HIS A 491 12.25 1.91 4.48
C HIS A 491 11.42 0.76 3.86
N SER A 492 11.93 0.17 2.77
CA SER A 492 11.24 -0.89 2.01
C SER A 492 11.69 -2.33 2.38
N MET A 493 12.22 -2.55 3.59
CA MET A 493 12.94 -3.80 3.91
C MET A 493 12.16 -4.80 4.77
N GLY A 494 10.94 -4.51 5.21
CA GLY A 494 10.20 -5.34 6.17
C GLY A 494 10.62 -5.08 7.62
N GLY A 495 9.81 -5.55 8.56
CA GLY A 495 10.19 -5.64 9.98
C GLY A 495 9.27 -4.87 10.93
N GLY A 496 9.67 -4.81 12.20
CA GLY A 496 8.82 -4.26 13.27
C GLY A 496 8.52 -2.76 13.14
N ALA A 497 9.48 -1.96 12.64
CA ALA A 497 9.28 -0.53 12.43
C ALA A 497 8.23 -0.26 11.33
N GLU A 498 8.32 -1.01 10.23
CA GLU A 498 7.34 -0.92 9.13
C GLU A 498 5.94 -1.32 9.60
N HIS A 499 5.80 -2.46 10.30
CA HIS A 499 4.50 -2.89 10.83
C HIS A 499 3.88 -1.91 11.82
N TYR A 500 4.72 -1.22 12.62
CA TYR A 500 4.23 -0.16 13.51
C TYR A 500 3.66 1.01 12.72
N VAL A 501 4.40 1.52 11.73
CA VAL A 501 3.95 2.68 10.94
C VAL A 501 2.75 2.31 10.07
N GLU A 502 2.70 1.11 9.48
CA GLU A 502 1.54 0.63 8.72
C GLU A 502 0.28 0.57 9.59
N ARG A 503 0.41 0.11 10.84
CA ARG A 503 -0.71 0.11 11.78
C ARG A 503 -1.13 1.54 12.13
N ARG A 504 -0.18 2.41 12.47
CA ARG A 504 -0.47 3.81 12.79
C ARG A 504 -1.16 4.52 11.61
N ALA A 505 -0.67 4.31 10.39
CA ALA A 505 -1.27 4.84 9.18
C ALA A 505 -2.69 4.29 8.96
N ALA A 506 -2.94 3.01 9.26
CA ALA A 506 -4.29 2.44 9.20
C ALA A 506 -5.23 3.04 10.25
N ASP A 507 -4.74 3.26 11.48
CA ASP A 507 -5.48 3.91 12.56
C ASP A 507 -5.81 5.38 12.17
N ASP A 508 -4.85 6.12 11.63
CA ASP A 508 -5.05 7.49 11.15
C ASP A 508 -6.12 7.54 10.06
N VAL A 509 -6.06 6.63 9.07
CA VAL A 509 -7.07 6.55 8.00
C VAL A 509 -8.45 6.18 8.57
N ALA A 510 -8.50 5.30 9.58
CA ALA A 510 -9.75 4.95 10.26
C ALA A 510 -10.34 6.15 11.03
N ASP A 511 -9.49 7.01 11.58
CA ASP A 511 -9.87 8.26 12.27
C ASP A 511 -10.24 9.40 11.29
N GLY A 512 -10.16 9.16 9.97
CA GLY A 512 -10.52 10.12 8.92
C GLY A 512 -9.38 11.02 8.46
N ASN A 513 -8.14 10.75 8.89
CA ASN A 513 -6.94 11.41 8.40
C ASN A 513 -6.43 10.79 7.09
N VAL A 514 -5.43 11.44 6.49
CA VAL A 514 -4.79 10.98 5.26
C VAL A 514 -3.38 10.49 5.58
N ALA A 515 -3.07 9.26 5.18
CA ALA A 515 -1.72 8.70 5.30
C ALA A 515 -1.04 8.59 3.94
N ILE A 516 0.17 9.16 3.85
CA ILE A 516 1.06 9.05 2.69
C ILE A 516 2.35 8.37 3.15
N MET A 517 2.69 7.23 2.55
CA MET A 517 3.94 6.53 2.83
C MET A 517 5.00 6.97 1.83
N LEU A 518 6.14 7.46 2.30
CA LEU A 518 7.32 7.76 1.50
C LEU A 518 8.41 6.75 1.85
N ARG A 519 8.61 5.76 0.98
CA ARG A 519 9.55 4.66 1.21
C ARG A 519 10.89 4.90 0.53
N VAL A 520 11.97 4.63 1.26
CA VAL A 520 13.35 4.60 0.76
C VAL A 520 13.92 3.18 0.76
N GLY A 521 15.10 3.02 0.17
CA GLY A 521 15.75 1.71 0.04
C GLY A 521 15.02 0.77 -0.93
N GLY A 522 14.33 1.33 -1.93
CA GLY A 522 13.69 0.58 -3.03
C GLY A 522 14.57 0.48 -4.28
N MET A 523 13.96 0.10 -5.41
CA MET A 523 14.62 0.11 -6.73
C MET A 523 14.87 1.53 -7.24
N SER A 524 13.93 2.42 -6.98
CA SER A 524 14.09 3.86 -7.09
C SER A 524 14.42 4.45 -5.73
N ARG A 525 14.95 5.67 -5.72
CA ARG A 525 15.24 6.38 -4.47
C ARG A 525 13.98 6.56 -3.62
N TRP A 526 12.89 7.00 -4.27
CA TRP A 526 11.62 7.28 -3.63
C TRP A 526 10.52 6.37 -4.14
N GLN A 527 9.69 5.88 -3.24
CA GLN A 527 8.37 5.31 -3.51
C GLN A 527 7.35 6.09 -2.69
N ILE A 528 6.28 6.56 -3.33
CA ILE A 528 5.18 7.25 -2.66
C ILE A 528 3.92 6.38 -2.74
N GLU A 529 3.19 6.26 -1.63
CA GLU A 529 1.94 5.52 -1.54
C GLU A 529 0.89 6.41 -0.88
N LEU A 530 -0.19 6.70 -1.61
CA LEU A 530 -1.38 7.32 -1.04
C LEU A 530 -2.31 6.21 -0.56
N VAL A 531 -2.50 6.11 0.75
CA VAL A 531 -3.36 5.11 1.37
C VAL A 531 -4.74 5.72 1.62
N THR A 532 -5.77 5.12 1.04
CA THR A 532 -7.18 5.55 1.20
C THR A 532 -8.05 4.36 1.58
N PRO A 533 -9.26 4.57 2.14
CA PRO A 533 -10.20 3.48 2.39
C PRO A 533 -10.58 2.67 1.15
N GLY A 534 -10.57 3.30 -0.03
CA GLY A 534 -10.88 2.65 -1.32
C GLY A 534 -9.70 1.91 -1.96
N GLY A 535 -8.49 2.00 -1.38
CA GLY A 535 -7.29 1.34 -1.89
C GLY A 535 -6.05 2.22 -1.84
N VAL A 536 -4.97 1.71 -2.44
CA VAL A 536 -3.65 2.34 -2.45
C VAL A 536 -3.25 2.68 -3.87
N THR A 537 -2.84 3.94 -4.08
CA THR A 537 -2.19 4.38 -5.32
C THR A 537 -0.71 4.58 -5.02
N LEU A 538 0.17 3.93 -5.77
CA LEU A 538 1.61 3.93 -5.48
C LEU A 538 2.46 4.10 -6.74
N GLY A 539 3.57 4.81 -6.60
CA GLY A 539 4.53 5.02 -7.70
C GLY A 539 5.96 5.25 -7.20
N GLN A 540 6.93 5.10 -8.09
CA GLN A 540 8.35 5.21 -7.79
C GLN A 540 9.06 6.25 -8.66
N THR A 541 10.05 6.94 -8.10
CA THR A 541 10.88 7.90 -8.84
C THR A 541 12.27 8.07 -8.23
N ASN A 542 13.24 8.46 -9.05
CA ASN A 542 14.54 8.96 -8.58
C ASN A 542 14.58 10.50 -8.49
N ASP A 543 13.54 11.19 -8.97
CA ASP A 543 13.42 12.65 -8.93
C ASP A 543 12.88 13.11 -7.56
N THR A 544 13.74 13.74 -6.78
CA THR A 544 13.39 14.32 -5.48
C THR A 544 12.50 15.56 -5.64
N ASP A 545 12.70 16.37 -6.68
CA ASP A 545 11.92 17.58 -6.89
C ASP A 545 10.47 17.23 -7.20
N LEU A 546 10.21 16.11 -7.89
CA LEU A 546 8.85 15.60 -8.09
C LEU A 546 8.17 15.24 -6.77
N ILE A 547 8.88 14.58 -5.84
CA ILE A 547 8.35 14.24 -4.53
C ILE A 547 8.02 15.51 -3.73
N GLU A 548 8.93 16.49 -3.72
CA GLU A 548 8.70 17.78 -3.06
C GLU A 548 7.48 18.51 -3.66
N ARG A 549 7.35 18.52 -5.00
CA ARG A 549 6.16 19.06 -5.69
C ARG A 549 4.87 18.36 -5.26
N LEU A 550 4.80 17.04 -5.33
CA LEU A 550 3.60 16.28 -4.95
C LEU A 550 3.21 16.48 -3.48
N LEU A 551 4.21 16.50 -2.57
CA LEU A 551 3.97 16.65 -1.14
C LEU A 551 3.78 18.10 -0.69
N SER A 552 3.90 19.07 -1.60
CA SER A 552 3.53 20.48 -1.36
C SER A 552 2.03 20.76 -1.55
N ILE A 553 1.29 19.85 -2.21
CA ILE A 553 -0.15 19.97 -2.47
C ILE A 553 -0.98 20.13 -1.18
N PRO A 554 -0.67 19.42 -0.07
CA PRO A 554 -1.30 19.68 1.22
C PRO A 554 -0.81 21.01 1.83
N ALA A 555 -1.76 21.93 2.07
CA ALA A 555 -1.49 23.21 2.74
C ALA A 555 -0.98 23.08 4.18
N GLN A 556 -1.34 22.00 4.88
CA GLN A 556 -0.85 21.66 6.20
C GLN A 556 -0.61 20.16 6.26
N LYS A 557 0.51 19.75 6.87
CA LYS A 557 0.89 18.34 7.02
C LYS A 557 1.79 18.08 8.22
N THR A 558 1.82 16.83 8.66
CA THR A 558 2.77 16.32 9.64
C THR A 558 3.71 15.35 8.93
N VAL A 559 5.01 15.66 8.92
CA VAL A 559 6.05 14.76 8.42
C VAL A 559 6.58 13.93 9.57
N VAL A 560 6.48 12.61 9.44
CA VAL A 560 6.92 11.63 10.44
C VAL A 560 8.10 10.86 9.88
N TYR A 561 9.31 11.14 10.39
CA TYR A 561 10.48 10.33 10.12
C TYR A 561 10.41 9.05 10.96
N SER A 562 10.56 7.89 10.33
CA SER A 562 10.65 6.60 11.03
C SER A 562 11.99 5.90 10.82
N CYS A 563 12.46 5.81 9.57
CA CYS A 563 13.71 5.13 9.25
C CYS A 563 14.19 5.52 7.84
N GLY A 564 15.44 5.94 7.73
CA GLY A 564 16.12 6.26 6.46
C GLY A 564 17.09 5.20 5.96
N VAL A 565 17.17 4.03 6.61
CA VAL A 565 18.16 2.99 6.31
C VAL A 565 17.95 2.45 4.90
N GLY A 566 19.05 2.35 4.14
CA GLY A 566 19.05 1.84 2.78
C GLY A 566 18.88 2.89 1.69
N ASP A 567 18.66 4.16 2.06
CA ASP A 567 18.68 5.26 1.09
C ASP A 567 20.06 5.46 0.44
N ARG A 568 20.07 5.98 -0.79
CA ARG A 568 21.29 6.20 -1.59
C ARG A 568 22.01 7.50 -1.24
N SER A 569 21.30 8.49 -0.71
CA SER A 569 21.82 9.81 -0.32
C SER A 569 21.24 10.21 1.04
N PRO A 570 21.54 9.46 2.12
CA PRO A 570 20.85 9.60 3.40
C PRO A 570 21.01 10.99 4.05
N LEU A 571 22.08 11.73 3.73
CA LEU A 571 22.30 13.08 4.25
C LEU A 571 21.43 14.15 3.60
N GLU A 572 20.83 13.85 2.45
CA GLU A 572 19.85 14.74 1.83
C GLU A 572 18.46 14.57 2.47
N ILE A 573 18.17 13.44 3.13
CA ILE A 573 16.86 13.18 3.74
C ILE A 573 16.44 14.29 4.71
N PRO A 574 17.28 14.71 5.70
CA PRO A 574 16.94 15.82 6.59
C PRO A 574 16.47 17.08 5.87
N ASP A 575 17.16 17.46 4.79
CA ASP A 575 16.87 18.68 4.05
C ASP A 575 15.62 18.53 3.18
N VAL A 576 15.41 17.36 2.58
CA VAL A 576 14.18 17.05 1.82
C VAL A 576 12.96 17.08 2.73
N LEU A 577 13.01 16.41 3.89
CA LEU A 577 11.91 16.42 4.86
C LEU A 577 11.67 17.83 5.41
N GLY A 578 12.74 18.61 5.63
CA GLY A 578 12.65 20.02 6.02
C GLY A 578 11.93 20.87 4.97
N ARG A 579 12.24 20.71 3.68
CA ARG A 579 11.56 21.41 2.58
C ARG A 579 10.12 20.98 2.40
N ILE A 580 9.83 19.68 2.59
CA ILE A 580 8.44 19.20 2.60
C ILE A 580 7.69 19.91 3.74
N ALA A 581 8.23 19.95 4.96
CA ALA A 581 7.62 20.58 6.13
C ALA A 581 7.98 22.07 6.32
N ASP A 582 8.01 22.87 5.25
CA ASP A 582 8.38 24.30 5.33
C ASP A 582 7.18 25.23 5.64
N GLY A 583 5.96 24.69 5.69
CA GLY A 583 4.76 25.47 6.00
C GLY A 583 4.72 25.95 7.46
N PRO A 584 4.09 27.11 7.75
CA PRO A 584 4.06 27.68 9.10
C PRO A 584 3.30 26.81 10.12
N ASN A 585 2.39 25.95 9.66
CA ASN A 585 1.62 25.03 10.49
C ASN A 585 2.06 23.57 10.31
N ASP A 586 3.13 23.32 9.55
CA ASP A 586 3.65 21.99 9.32
C ASP A 586 4.41 21.48 10.54
N ARG A 587 4.20 20.22 10.87
CA ARG A 587 4.83 19.56 12.01
C ARG A 587 5.82 18.51 11.56
N VAL A 588 6.87 18.31 12.35
CA VAL A 588 7.87 17.27 12.15
C VAL A 588 7.98 16.42 13.41
N GLU A 589 7.72 15.12 13.27
CA GLU A 589 7.93 14.12 14.30
C GLU A 589 9.06 13.18 13.87
N VAL A 590 10.00 12.91 14.77
CA VAL A 590 11.08 11.93 14.53
C VAL A 590 10.88 10.75 15.46
N LEU A 591 10.64 9.57 14.89
CA LEU A 591 10.55 8.30 15.60
C LEU A 591 11.90 7.58 15.52
N PHE A 592 12.52 7.31 16.67
CA PHE A 592 13.80 6.60 16.74
C PHE A 592 13.61 5.08 16.71
N HIS A 593 13.19 4.53 15.55
CA HIS A 593 13.12 3.07 15.37
C HIS A 593 14.50 2.44 15.16
N ASP A 594 15.51 3.25 14.89
CA ASP A 594 16.92 2.89 14.85
C ASP A 594 17.78 4.09 15.24
N PHE A 595 19.10 3.90 15.29
CA PHE A 595 20.05 4.98 15.57
C PHE A 595 20.71 5.55 14.30
N PHE A 596 20.08 5.39 13.13
CA PHE A 596 20.60 5.91 11.87
C PHE A 596 20.80 7.43 11.87
N PRO A 597 19.92 8.25 12.49
CA PRO A 597 20.22 9.67 12.64
C PRO A 597 21.50 9.94 13.44
N LEU A 598 21.82 9.09 14.45
CA LEU A 598 23.00 9.27 15.31
C LEU A 598 24.30 8.84 14.61
N SER A 599 24.23 7.84 13.73
CA SER A 599 25.38 7.25 13.05
C SER A 599 25.02 6.43 11.80
N PRO A 600 25.88 6.39 10.77
CA PRO A 600 25.72 5.45 9.64
C PRO A 600 25.60 3.99 10.07
N SER A 601 26.31 3.59 11.12
CA SER A 601 26.03 2.34 11.84
C SER A 601 24.76 2.55 12.66
N TYR A 602 23.60 2.30 12.04
CA TYR A 602 22.29 2.38 12.72
C TYR A 602 22.19 1.45 13.93
N THR A 603 23.14 0.50 14.06
CA THR A 603 23.26 -0.41 15.20
C THR A 603 24.18 0.06 16.33
N LEU A 604 24.92 1.15 16.12
CA LEU A 604 26.00 1.62 17.00
C LEU A 604 27.13 0.60 17.24
N LEU A 605 27.20 -0.47 16.44
CA LEU A 605 28.32 -1.40 16.45
C LEU A 605 29.48 -0.81 15.64
N ASP A 606 30.69 -0.95 16.18
CA ASP A 606 31.94 -0.68 15.47
C ASP A 606 32.21 -1.73 14.38
N SER A 607 33.23 -1.51 13.55
CA SER A 607 33.60 -2.39 12.44
C SER A 607 34.01 -3.81 12.87
N ASP A 608 34.40 -3.99 14.13
CA ASP A 608 34.68 -5.28 14.76
C ASP A 608 33.44 -5.96 15.35
N GLY A 609 32.28 -5.31 15.29
CA GLY A 609 31.01 -5.83 15.78
C GLY A 609 30.78 -5.63 17.27
N ILE A 610 31.61 -4.85 17.95
CA ILE A 610 31.49 -4.58 19.39
C ILE A 610 30.77 -3.25 19.60
N PHE A 611 29.84 -3.23 20.55
CA PHE A 611 29.16 -2.03 21.00
C PHE A 611 29.99 -1.32 22.09
N ARG A 612 30.34 -0.05 21.88
CA ARG A 612 31.19 0.74 22.83
C ARG A 612 30.54 2.03 23.35
N GLY A 613 29.23 2.20 23.14
CA GLY A 613 28.54 3.45 23.47
C GLY A 613 28.09 4.22 22.24
N VAL A 614 27.55 5.42 22.47
CA VAL A 614 27.35 6.39 21.39
C VAL A 614 28.73 6.98 21.04
N PRO A 615 29.22 6.82 19.80
CA PRO A 615 30.58 7.25 19.44
C PRO A 615 30.75 8.77 19.54
N SER A 616 31.95 9.24 19.89
CA SER A 616 32.29 10.67 19.85
C SER A 616 32.30 11.17 18.40
N ALA A 617 31.59 12.27 18.11
CA ALA A 617 31.47 12.78 16.73
C ALA A 617 32.82 13.29 16.20
N GLN A 618 33.66 13.82 17.10
CA GLN A 618 34.94 14.45 16.78
C GLN A 618 36.11 13.46 16.84
N GLU A 619 36.05 12.46 17.72
CA GLU A 619 37.21 11.61 18.04
C GLU A 619 37.11 10.19 17.48
N ASN A 620 35.90 9.70 17.15
CA ASN A 620 35.74 8.34 16.63
C ASN A 620 36.26 8.26 15.18
N THR A 621 37.09 7.25 14.92
CA THR A 621 37.71 6.96 13.62
C THR A 621 37.38 5.57 13.10
N ASP A 622 36.42 4.88 13.72
CA ASP A 622 36.00 3.56 13.27
C ASP A 622 35.19 3.69 11.96
N PRO A 623 35.56 2.93 10.90
CA PRO A 623 34.94 3.07 9.60
C PRO A 623 33.45 2.64 9.55
N ALA A 624 32.92 1.95 10.56
CA ALA A 624 31.49 1.64 10.65
C ALA A 624 30.64 2.90 10.88
N HIS A 625 31.22 3.94 11.46
CA HIS A 625 30.56 5.21 11.75
C HIS A 625 30.81 6.28 10.67
N GLU A 626 31.51 5.91 9.58
CA GLU A 626 31.70 6.72 8.40
C GLU A 626 30.74 6.27 7.29
N TRP A 627 30.27 7.21 6.47
CA TRP A 627 29.50 6.89 5.27
C TRP A 627 30.30 7.18 4.02
N ARG A 628 30.42 6.21 3.10
CA ARG A 628 31.16 6.38 1.85
C ARG A 628 30.20 6.48 0.68
N ALA A 629 30.10 7.68 0.11
CA ALA A 629 29.40 7.89 -1.15
C ALA A 629 30.21 7.27 -2.29
N THR A 630 29.56 6.62 -3.26
CA THR A 630 30.23 6.08 -4.45
C THR A 630 30.90 7.17 -5.33
N SER A 631 30.50 8.44 -5.17
CA SER A 631 30.95 9.57 -6.00
C SER A 631 31.50 10.78 -5.23
N ALA A 632 31.26 10.89 -3.92
CA ALA A 632 31.48 12.15 -3.16
C ALA A 632 32.47 12.06 -1.98
N GLY A 633 33.20 10.94 -1.84
CA GLY A 633 34.18 10.76 -0.77
C GLY A 633 33.59 10.18 0.53
N THR A 634 34.38 10.24 1.61
CA THR A 634 33.99 9.74 2.93
C THR A 634 33.38 10.88 3.74
N VAL A 635 32.17 10.65 4.26
CA VAL A 635 31.52 11.54 5.22
C VAL A 635 31.84 11.07 6.63
N THR A 636 32.31 12.00 7.45
CA THR A 636 32.65 11.74 8.85
C THR A 636 31.40 11.65 9.73
N LEU A 637 31.54 11.11 10.94
CA LEU A 637 30.45 11.09 11.92
C LEU A 637 30.02 12.50 12.34
N SER A 638 30.94 13.46 12.38
CA SER A 638 30.63 14.86 12.67
C SER A 638 29.71 15.46 11.61
N ASP A 639 30.08 15.33 10.34
CA ASP A 639 29.27 15.80 9.21
C ASP A 639 27.90 15.11 9.19
N TRP A 640 27.86 13.82 9.53
CA TRP A 640 26.63 13.06 9.65
C TRP A 640 25.69 13.63 10.71
N ARG A 641 26.20 13.87 11.92
CA ARG A 641 25.41 14.44 13.01
C ARG A 641 24.98 15.87 12.73
N GLU A 642 25.80 16.67 12.05
CA GLU A 642 25.42 18.01 11.61
C GLU A 642 24.26 17.94 10.58
N GLY A 643 24.35 17.03 9.61
CA GLY A 643 23.30 16.76 8.62
C GLY A 643 21.97 16.43 9.26
N TRP A 644 21.94 15.36 10.06
CA TRP A 644 20.74 14.91 10.75
C TRP A 644 20.28 15.85 11.86
N GLY A 645 21.20 16.59 12.48
CA GLY A 645 20.93 17.59 13.51
C GLY A 645 19.99 18.70 13.03
N ARG A 646 20.02 19.03 11.73
CA ARG A 646 19.06 19.99 11.14
C ARG A 646 17.62 19.50 11.26
N LEU A 647 17.36 18.21 11.01
CA LEU A 647 16.02 17.64 11.19
C LEU A 647 15.65 17.57 12.67
N MET A 648 16.57 17.20 13.57
CA MET A 648 16.31 17.19 15.02
C MET A 648 15.98 18.60 15.56
N ALA A 649 16.66 19.62 15.04
CA ALA A 649 16.40 21.01 15.36
C ALA A 649 15.04 21.49 14.82
N ARG A 650 14.64 21.04 13.62
CA ARG A 650 13.33 21.34 13.03
C ARG A 650 12.17 20.56 13.68
N ALA A 651 12.44 19.38 14.23
CA ALA A 651 11.42 18.52 14.83
C ALA A 651 10.67 19.20 15.97
N ASP A 652 9.37 18.98 16.03
CA ASP A 652 8.51 19.36 17.15
C ASP A 652 8.63 18.34 18.29
N VAL A 653 8.76 17.05 17.94
CA VAL A 653 8.87 15.93 18.91
C VAL A 653 9.90 14.93 18.43
N LEU A 654 10.74 14.47 19.37
CA LEU A 654 11.68 13.36 19.21
C LEU A 654 11.17 12.16 20.03
N ARG A 655 10.46 11.22 19.40
CA ARG A 655 9.87 10.07 20.08
C ARG A 655 10.84 8.90 20.16
N VAL A 656 11.09 8.43 21.37
CA VAL A 656 11.90 7.25 21.68
C VAL A 656 11.07 6.21 22.43
N PHE A 657 11.52 4.96 22.47
CA PHE A 657 10.70 3.84 22.94
C PHE A 657 11.19 3.20 24.26
N SER A 658 12.32 3.65 24.79
CA SER A 658 12.89 3.20 26.06
C SER A 658 13.71 4.31 26.74
N GLN A 659 14.10 4.07 27.99
CA GLN A 659 14.97 4.97 28.73
C GLN A 659 16.39 4.94 28.16
N ASP A 660 16.91 3.75 27.81
CA ASP A 660 18.19 3.61 27.11
C ASP A 660 18.22 4.39 25.78
N SER A 661 17.14 4.34 25.00
CA SER A 661 17.05 5.10 23.74
C SER A 661 17.11 6.61 23.98
N ARG A 662 16.46 7.11 25.05
CA ARG A 662 16.52 8.51 25.44
C ARG A 662 17.95 8.94 25.72
N GLU A 663 18.66 8.21 26.57
CA GLU A 663 20.03 8.55 26.96
C GLU A 663 20.98 8.61 25.76
N ARG A 664 20.79 7.72 24.79
CA ARG A 664 21.57 7.69 23.55
C ARG A 664 21.30 8.88 22.64
N VAL A 665 20.02 9.24 22.47
CA VAL A 665 19.62 10.41 21.67
C VAL A 665 20.10 11.69 22.34
N GLU A 666 19.96 11.82 23.67
CA GLU A 666 20.47 12.96 24.45
C GLU A 666 22.00 13.08 24.34
N ALA A 667 22.74 11.96 24.33
CA ALA A 667 24.19 11.98 24.16
C ALA A 667 24.63 12.47 22.78
N ALA A 668 23.84 12.22 21.72
CA ALA A 668 24.15 12.69 20.37
C ALA A 668 23.63 14.10 20.07
N TYR A 669 22.50 14.49 20.67
CA TYR A 669 21.76 15.73 20.41
C TYR A 669 21.35 16.44 21.72
N PRO A 670 22.31 16.89 22.54
CA PRO A 670 22.03 17.41 23.88
C PRO A 670 21.21 18.71 23.88
N GLU A 671 21.28 19.50 22.80
CA GLU A 671 20.50 20.74 22.66
C GLU A 671 19.01 20.47 22.41
N GLN A 672 18.65 19.26 21.98
CA GLN A 672 17.28 18.88 21.65
C GLN A 672 16.62 18.00 22.74
N SER A 673 17.28 17.79 23.89
CA SER A 673 16.80 16.92 24.97
C SER A 673 15.41 17.29 25.50
N SER A 674 15.03 18.58 25.46
CA SER A 674 13.71 19.04 25.88
C SER A 674 12.56 18.57 24.98
N LYS A 675 12.87 18.11 23.76
CA LYS A 675 11.90 17.61 22.77
C LYS A 675 11.71 16.10 22.83
N ILE A 676 12.46 15.40 23.68
CA ILE A 676 12.45 13.94 23.72
C ILE A 676 11.29 13.43 24.55
N GLU A 677 10.43 12.62 23.93
CA GLU A 677 9.29 11.96 24.55
C GLU A 677 9.47 10.44 24.51
N ILE A 678 9.36 9.78 25.68
CA ILE A 678 9.35 8.32 25.75
C ILE A 678 7.92 7.83 25.54
N THR A 679 7.67 7.00 24.54
CA THR A 679 6.36 6.39 24.26
C THR A 679 6.56 4.95 23.83
N PRO A 680 6.64 3.99 24.78
CA PRO A 680 6.94 2.60 24.46
C PRO A 680 5.90 2.00 23.49
N HIS A 681 6.36 1.15 22.57
CA HIS A 681 5.45 0.42 21.70
C HIS A 681 4.61 -0.59 22.49
N LYS A 682 3.46 -0.94 21.92
CA LYS A 682 2.61 -2.03 22.39
C LYS A 682 2.86 -3.27 21.53
N LEU A 683 2.65 -4.45 22.11
CA LEU A 683 2.67 -5.69 21.34
C LEU A 683 1.67 -5.63 20.19
N LEU A 684 2.08 -6.15 19.03
CA LEU A 684 1.23 -6.13 17.84
C LEU A 684 0.05 -7.08 17.97
N HIS A 685 0.22 -8.16 18.73
CA HIS A 685 -0.74 -9.23 18.93
C HIS A 685 -0.68 -9.71 20.37
N ASP A 686 -1.81 -10.20 20.89
CA ASP A 686 -1.84 -10.85 22.19
C ASP A 686 -1.04 -12.17 22.14
N VAL A 687 -0.14 -12.33 23.10
CA VAL A 687 0.62 -13.58 23.29
C VAL A 687 0.06 -14.29 24.52
N PRO A 688 -0.53 -15.50 24.35
CA PRO A 688 -1.04 -16.25 25.49
C PRO A 688 0.09 -16.63 26.45
N ALA A 689 -0.17 -16.50 27.75
CA ALA A 689 0.71 -17.06 28.76
C ALA A 689 0.78 -18.59 28.61
N VAL A 690 1.97 -19.15 28.77
CA VAL A 690 2.22 -20.58 28.65
C VAL A 690 2.55 -21.16 30.02
N THR A 691 2.12 -22.39 30.28
CA THR A 691 2.58 -23.11 31.46
C THR A 691 4.01 -23.55 31.25
N ARG A 692 4.93 -23.16 32.15
CA ARG A 692 6.32 -23.63 32.12
C ARG A 692 6.33 -25.16 32.13
N PRO A 693 6.92 -25.81 31.11
CA PRO A 693 7.00 -27.27 31.08
C PRO A 693 7.66 -27.80 32.35
N ALA A 694 7.06 -28.80 32.98
CA ALA A 694 7.66 -29.45 34.15
C ALA A 694 8.96 -30.13 33.71
N ASN A 695 10.10 -29.74 34.30
CA ASN A 695 11.40 -30.37 34.06
C ASN A 695 11.40 -31.80 34.63
N SER A 696 10.84 -32.74 33.88
CA SER A 696 10.88 -34.16 34.15
C SER A 696 12.16 -34.73 33.53
N ALA A 697 13.19 -34.95 34.36
CA ALA A 697 14.41 -35.70 34.05
C ALA A 697 15.24 -35.32 32.79
N ASN A 698 14.90 -34.24 32.07
CA ASN A 698 15.57 -33.77 30.85
C ASN A 698 16.36 -32.48 31.10
N ALA A 699 17.43 -32.26 30.31
CA ALA A 699 18.18 -31.01 30.32
C ALA A 699 17.29 -29.82 29.91
N PRO A 700 17.44 -28.64 30.57
CA PRO A 700 16.67 -27.42 30.28
C PRO A 700 16.77 -26.99 28.83
N VAL A 701 15.80 -26.23 28.33
CA VAL A 701 15.71 -25.85 26.91
C VAL A 701 15.61 -24.33 26.79
N ILE A 702 16.69 -23.73 26.31
CA ILE A 702 16.79 -22.31 26.00
C ILE A 702 16.14 -22.07 24.63
N GLY A 703 15.05 -21.30 24.64
CA GLY A 703 14.43 -20.76 23.44
C GLY A 703 15.04 -19.41 23.05
N VAL A 704 15.09 -19.12 21.75
CA VAL A 704 15.41 -17.78 21.20
C VAL A 704 14.37 -17.44 20.14
N LEU A 705 13.72 -16.27 20.26
CA LEU A 705 12.69 -15.82 19.32
C LEU A 705 13.25 -14.87 18.26
N GLY A 706 12.77 -15.03 17.02
CA GLY A 706 12.99 -14.10 15.93
C GLY A 706 14.12 -14.48 14.97
N ASN A 707 14.29 -13.63 13.95
CA ASN A 707 15.36 -13.80 12.96
C ASN A 707 16.67 -13.20 13.50
N ILE A 708 17.66 -14.07 13.73
CA ILE A 708 18.92 -13.75 14.39
C ILE A 708 20.02 -13.50 13.36
N GLY A 709 20.26 -12.22 13.08
CA GLY A 709 21.42 -11.75 12.35
C GLY A 709 22.65 -11.57 13.25
N HIS A 710 23.75 -11.08 12.67
CA HIS A 710 24.98 -10.77 13.40
C HIS A 710 24.73 -9.86 14.62
N GLN A 711 24.10 -8.71 14.38
CA GLN A 711 23.76 -7.70 15.40
C GLN A 711 22.79 -8.23 16.47
N LYS A 712 22.01 -9.26 16.14
CA LYS A 712 21.11 -9.92 17.11
C LYS A 712 21.77 -11.09 17.84
N GLY A 713 23.09 -11.26 17.72
CA GLY A 713 23.86 -12.24 18.49
C GLY A 713 24.04 -13.61 17.83
N ALA A 714 23.97 -13.72 16.50
CA ALA A 714 24.18 -15.00 15.82
C ALA A 714 25.54 -15.64 16.15
N ALA A 715 26.59 -14.83 16.33
CA ALA A 715 27.91 -15.28 16.77
C ALA A 715 27.89 -15.86 18.18
N VAL A 716 27.21 -15.17 19.11
CA VAL A 716 27.02 -15.61 20.49
C VAL A 716 26.27 -16.95 20.52
N LEU A 717 25.19 -17.09 19.75
CA LEU A 717 24.44 -18.36 19.67
C LEU A 717 25.27 -19.51 19.10
N ARG A 718 26.10 -19.26 18.07
CA ARG A 718 27.03 -20.26 17.53
C ARG A 718 27.97 -20.76 18.62
N ASP A 719 28.56 -19.86 19.38
CA ASP A 719 29.54 -20.20 20.41
C ASP A 719 28.89 -20.88 21.62
N MET A 720 27.72 -20.39 22.07
CA MET A 720 26.89 -21.06 23.07
C MET A 720 26.47 -22.46 22.62
N SER A 721 26.01 -22.64 21.38
CA SER A 721 25.62 -23.95 20.86
C SER A 721 26.79 -24.93 20.85
N SER A 722 28.00 -24.45 20.61
CA SER A 722 29.22 -25.25 20.63
C SER A 722 29.60 -25.69 22.04
N LEU A 723 29.43 -24.82 23.04
CA LEU A 723 29.62 -25.15 24.46
C LEU A 723 28.56 -26.17 24.93
N LEU A 724 27.29 -25.92 24.63
CA LEU A 724 26.18 -26.81 24.99
C LEU A 724 26.32 -28.21 24.35
N SER A 725 26.83 -28.28 23.11
CA SER A 725 27.13 -29.54 22.42
C SER A 725 28.19 -30.38 23.14
N ARG A 726 29.19 -29.74 23.77
CA ARG A 726 30.27 -30.41 24.50
C ARG A 726 29.86 -30.87 25.90
N HIS A 727 29.09 -30.05 26.61
CA HIS A 727 28.78 -30.29 28.03
C HIS A 727 27.40 -30.93 28.26
N GLY A 728 26.48 -30.83 27.30
CA GLY A 728 25.14 -31.43 27.40
C GLY A 728 24.23 -30.82 28.48
N GLN A 729 24.62 -29.68 29.05
CA GLN A 729 23.94 -29.04 30.19
C GLN A 729 22.57 -28.44 29.85
N ALA A 730 22.33 -28.10 28.57
CA ALA A 730 21.05 -27.58 28.09
C ALA A 730 20.90 -27.81 26.58
N LYS A 731 19.66 -27.66 26.08
CA LYS A 731 19.35 -27.64 24.64
C LYS A 731 19.08 -26.21 24.19
N LEU A 732 19.37 -25.92 22.93
CA LEU A 732 19.11 -24.62 22.30
C LEU A 732 18.13 -24.78 21.13
N VAL A 733 17.08 -23.96 21.13
CA VAL A 733 16.09 -23.91 20.05
C VAL A 733 15.87 -22.47 19.61
N VAL A 734 16.09 -22.20 18.33
CA VAL A 734 15.76 -20.92 17.71
C VAL A 734 14.41 -21.03 17.03
N VAL A 735 13.43 -20.29 17.53
CA VAL A 735 12.11 -20.09 16.94
C VAL A 735 12.20 -18.87 16.02
N GLY A 736 12.61 -19.14 14.79
CA GLY A 736 13.01 -18.13 13.81
C GLY A 736 14.11 -18.68 12.90
N ASN A 737 14.80 -17.79 12.19
CA ASN A 737 15.96 -18.14 11.36
C ASN A 737 17.26 -17.57 11.96
N VAL A 738 18.39 -18.24 11.72
CA VAL A 738 19.73 -17.71 12.02
C VAL A 738 20.45 -17.42 10.72
N ASP A 739 21.26 -16.37 10.68
CA ASP A 739 22.14 -16.10 9.54
C ASP A 739 22.97 -17.36 9.20
N PRO A 740 22.88 -17.89 7.96
CA PRO A 740 23.59 -19.11 7.55
C PRO A 740 25.12 -19.04 7.69
N SER A 741 25.68 -17.84 7.84
CA SER A 741 27.11 -17.61 8.09
C SER A 741 27.54 -18.04 9.50
N TYR A 742 26.58 -18.23 10.41
CA TYR A 742 26.78 -18.63 11.81
C TYR A 742 26.06 -19.96 12.11
N PRO A 743 26.53 -21.10 11.56
CA PRO A 743 25.88 -22.38 11.75
C PRO A 743 25.93 -22.83 13.21
N LEU A 744 24.78 -23.24 13.76
CA LEU A 744 24.70 -23.77 15.12
C LEU A 744 25.20 -25.23 15.19
N ALA A 745 25.88 -25.59 16.27
CA ALA A 745 26.31 -26.96 16.54
C ALA A 745 25.14 -27.84 16.98
N GLN A 746 25.10 -29.09 16.53
CA GLN A 746 24.12 -30.08 16.99
C GLN A 746 24.31 -30.35 18.49
N PRO A 747 23.24 -30.53 19.30
CA PRO A 747 21.85 -30.79 18.89
C PRO A 747 20.95 -29.55 18.77
N ALA A 748 21.50 -28.33 18.64
CA ALA A 748 20.69 -27.12 18.50
C ALA A 748 19.73 -27.19 17.29
N ARG A 749 18.51 -26.66 17.46
CA ARG A 749 17.46 -26.71 16.43
C ARG A 749 17.07 -25.31 15.96
N ILE A 750 16.79 -25.17 14.68
CA ILE A 750 16.23 -23.96 14.06
C ILE A 750 14.85 -24.34 13.51
N HIS A 751 13.81 -23.67 13.99
CA HIS A 751 12.42 -23.92 13.57
C HIS A 751 12.12 -23.33 12.19
N GLY A 752 12.54 -22.08 11.95
CA GLY A 752 12.11 -21.27 10.80
C GLY A 752 11.08 -20.22 11.19
N ASN A 753 10.38 -19.67 10.19
CA ASN A 753 9.36 -18.64 10.38
C ASN A 753 8.24 -19.14 11.32
N TYR A 754 7.68 -18.23 12.12
CA TYR A 754 6.56 -18.48 13.02
C TYR A 754 5.60 -17.29 12.99
N GLN A 755 4.34 -17.52 13.33
CA GLN A 755 3.43 -16.46 13.73
C GLN A 755 3.35 -16.39 15.25
N VAL A 756 3.02 -15.22 15.80
CA VAL A 756 2.91 -15.01 17.26
C VAL A 756 1.96 -16.03 17.91
N ALA A 757 0.85 -16.38 17.24
CA ALA A 757 -0.09 -17.39 17.68
C ALA A 757 0.49 -18.82 17.79
N ASP A 758 1.60 -19.10 17.10
CA ASP A 758 2.27 -20.41 17.12
C ASP A 758 3.14 -20.59 18.37
N ILE A 759 3.50 -19.51 19.09
CA ILE A 759 4.46 -19.53 20.21
C ILE A 759 4.07 -20.58 21.28
N PRO A 760 2.82 -20.68 21.77
CA PRO A 760 2.45 -21.68 22.78
C PRO A 760 2.67 -23.13 22.32
N GLY A 761 2.30 -23.44 21.07
CA GLY A 761 2.51 -24.77 20.48
C GLY A 761 4.00 -25.10 20.32
N LEU A 762 4.81 -24.10 19.95
CA LEU A 762 6.26 -24.24 19.80
C LEU A 762 6.96 -24.43 21.15
N VAL A 763 6.53 -23.71 22.19
CA VAL A 763 7.01 -23.90 23.56
C VAL A 763 6.76 -25.34 24.00
N ALA A 764 5.55 -25.84 23.84
CA ALA A 764 5.18 -27.22 24.21
C ALA A 764 5.97 -28.26 23.39
N ARG A 765 6.06 -28.06 22.07
CA ARG A 765 6.74 -28.99 21.15
C ARG A 765 8.22 -29.16 21.47
N TYR A 766 8.91 -28.07 21.79
CA TYR A 766 10.34 -28.09 22.04
C TYR A 766 10.69 -28.23 23.53
N GLY A 767 9.69 -28.10 24.41
CA GLY A 767 9.88 -28.10 25.86
C GLY A 767 10.63 -26.86 26.35
N ILE A 768 10.43 -25.70 25.71
CA ILE A 768 11.12 -24.44 26.05
C ILE A 768 10.70 -24.03 27.46
N ASP A 769 11.66 -23.89 28.36
CA ASP A 769 11.40 -23.54 29.76
C ASP A 769 11.98 -22.17 30.16
N ARG A 770 12.71 -21.52 29.23
CA ARG A 770 13.33 -20.20 29.35
C ARG A 770 13.62 -19.56 28.00
N TRP A 771 13.69 -18.24 27.98
CA TRP A 771 14.07 -17.47 26.80
C TRP A 771 15.42 -16.76 26.98
N LEU A 772 16.16 -16.65 25.88
CA LEU A 772 17.31 -15.77 25.75
C LEU A 772 17.08 -14.78 24.61
N ILE A 773 17.36 -13.51 24.87
CA ILE A 773 17.44 -12.42 23.89
C ILE A 773 18.93 -12.09 23.69
N PRO A 774 19.59 -12.66 22.68
CA PRO A 774 21.05 -12.58 22.53
C PRO A 774 21.52 -11.29 21.83
N SER A 775 20.71 -10.23 21.83
CA SER A 775 20.98 -9.05 21.00
C SER A 775 22.20 -8.26 21.50
N ILE A 776 23.21 -8.08 20.64
CA ILE A 776 24.51 -7.48 20.99
C ILE A 776 24.58 -5.98 20.67
N TRP A 777 23.49 -5.42 20.17
CA TRP A 777 23.32 -4.00 19.91
C TRP A 777 22.16 -3.46 20.75
N PRO A 778 22.15 -2.17 21.10
CA PRO A 778 21.00 -1.59 21.77
C PRO A 778 19.82 -1.56 20.81
N GLU A 779 18.80 -2.40 21.01
CA GLU A 779 17.56 -2.27 20.25
C GLU A 779 16.80 -1.07 20.80
N THR A 780 16.18 -0.28 19.91
CA THR A 780 15.30 0.83 20.30
C THR A 780 13.98 0.31 20.87
N PHE A 781 13.50 -0.82 20.34
CA PHE A 781 12.44 -1.65 20.88
C PHE A 781 12.53 -3.06 20.28
N SER A 782 12.21 -4.07 21.08
CA SER A 782 12.27 -5.48 20.64
C SER A 782 10.94 -6.19 20.80
N TYR A 783 10.24 -6.45 19.69
CA TYR A 783 9.01 -7.25 19.69
C TYR A 783 9.26 -8.66 20.22
N ALA A 784 10.34 -9.30 19.78
CA ALA A 784 10.71 -10.65 20.24
C ALA A 784 10.91 -10.73 21.76
N THR A 785 11.50 -9.69 22.37
CA THR A 785 11.62 -9.59 23.84
C THR A 785 10.25 -9.53 24.49
N HIS A 786 9.35 -8.68 24.00
CA HIS A 786 8.02 -8.52 24.59
C HIS A 786 7.15 -9.77 24.37
N GLU A 787 7.29 -10.45 23.23
CA GLU A 787 6.65 -11.74 22.96
C GLU A 787 7.15 -12.82 23.93
N ALA A 788 8.48 -12.91 24.14
CA ALA A 788 9.08 -13.81 25.13
C ALA A 788 8.57 -13.53 26.55
N LEU A 789 8.55 -12.26 26.96
CA LEU A 789 8.09 -11.82 28.28
C LEU A 789 6.59 -12.13 28.49
N ALA A 790 5.77 -11.96 27.46
CA ALA A 790 4.34 -12.22 27.50
C ALA A 790 4.01 -13.71 27.68
N THR A 791 4.90 -14.63 27.28
CA THR A 791 4.72 -16.07 27.56
C THR A 791 4.66 -16.39 29.06
N GLY A 792 5.24 -15.55 29.93
CA GLY A 792 5.32 -15.84 31.37
C GLY A 792 6.53 -16.68 31.79
N LEU A 793 7.36 -17.13 30.85
CA LEU A 793 8.60 -17.84 31.16
C LEU A 793 9.71 -16.87 31.64
N PRO A 794 10.73 -17.36 32.36
CA PRO A 794 11.93 -16.57 32.65
C PRO A 794 12.63 -16.16 31.35
N VAL A 795 13.02 -14.88 31.28
CA VAL A 795 13.70 -14.30 30.12
C VAL A 795 15.02 -13.70 30.57
N TRP A 796 16.09 -14.00 29.82
CA TRP A 796 17.38 -13.35 29.98
C TRP A 796 17.72 -12.52 28.74
N SER A 797 18.33 -11.37 28.95
CA SER A 797 18.92 -10.55 27.89
C SER A 797 20.27 -10.00 28.33
N PHE A 798 21.01 -9.43 27.40
CA PHE A 798 22.14 -8.59 27.79
C PHE A 798 21.66 -7.26 28.40
N ASP A 799 22.46 -6.70 29.31
CA ASP A 799 22.28 -5.38 29.91
C ASP A 799 22.58 -4.29 28.88
N LEU A 800 21.66 -4.15 27.92
CA LEU A 800 21.83 -3.31 26.75
C LEU A 800 20.47 -3.02 26.11
N GLY A 801 20.24 -1.76 25.73
CA GLY A 801 19.10 -1.40 24.88
C GLY A 801 17.74 -1.49 25.58
N ALA A 802 16.69 -1.22 24.81
CA ALA A 802 15.31 -1.41 25.25
C ALA A 802 14.99 -2.87 25.62
N GLN A 803 15.71 -3.84 25.04
CA GLN A 803 15.57 -5.24 25.42
C GLN A 803 16.01 -5.48 26.87
N GLY A 804 17.12 -4.87 27.30
CA GLY A 804 17.61 -4.92 28.67
C GLY A 804 16.63 -4.27 29.64
N ASP A 805 16.22 -3.03 29.36
CA ASP A 805 15.23 -2.27 30.16
C ASP A 805 13.95 -3.10 30.40
N ALA A 806 13.43 -3.74 29.35
CA ALA A 806 12.19 -4.52 29.41
C ALA A 806 12.35 -5.79 30.25
N VAL A 807 13.46 -6.53 30.06
CA VAL A 807 13.74 -7.75 30.82
C VAL A 807 14.01 -7.44 32.28
N GLU A 808 14.82 -6.42 32.57
CA GLU A 808 15.11 -6.00 33.94
C GLU A 808 13.84 -5.64 34.71
N LYS A 809 12.97 -4.81 34.10
CA LYS A 809 11.69 -4.42 34.68
C LYS A 809 10.84 -5.63 35.05
N VAL A 810 10.64 -6.56 34.11
CA VAL A 810 9.79 -7.74 34.35
C VAL A 810 10.45 -8.73 35.32
N ALA A 811 11.78 -8.86 35.29
CA ALA A 811 12.52 -9.69 36.23
C ALA A 811 12.36 -9.20 37.67
N ARG A 812 12.42 -7.88 37.89
CA ARG A 812 12.14 -7.26 39.20
C ARG A 812 10.69 -7.48 39.65
N GLU A 813 9.73 -7.42 38.73
CA GLU A 813 8.30 -7.63 39.03
C GLU A 813 7.96 -9.10 39.34
N ARG A 814 8.56 -10.06 38.61
CA ARG A 814 8.22 -11.49 38.68
C ARG A 814 9.18 -12.33 39.51
N GLY A 815 10.36 -11.83 39.84
CA GLY A 815 11.41 -12.55 40.55
C GLY A 815 12.04 -13.71 39.77
N GLN A 816 12.00 -13.68 38.44
CA GLN A 816 12.58 -14.71 37.55
C GLN A 816 13.15 -14.08 36.28
N GLY A 817 14.21 -14.67 35.73
CA GLY A 817 14.97 -14.09 34.62
C GLY A 817 15.91 -12.97 35.08
N GLY A 818 16.44 -12.19 34.13
CA GLY A 818 17.28 -11.04 34.45
C GLY A 818 18.20 -10.60 33.32
N ILE A 819 18.96 -9.53 33.57
CA ILE A 819 19.97 -9.01 32.66
C ILE A 819 21.35 -9.60 32.95
N ILE A 820 22.18 -9.72 31.92
CA ILE A 820 23.53 -10.29 32.00
C ILE A 820 24.51 -9.34 31.30
N PRO A 821 25.76 -9.18 31.79
CA PRO A 821 26.77 -8.44 31.05
C PRO A 821 26.95 -8.94 29.62
N LEU A 822 27.13 -8.03 28.65
CA LEU A 822 27.38 -8.37 27.26
C LEU A 822 28.72 -9.12 27.12
N PRO A 823 28.73 -10.39 26.65
CA PRO A 823 29.96 -11.17 26.55
C PRO A 823 30.81 -10.74 25.35
N THR A 824 32.11 -10.62 25.56
CA THR A 824 33.13 -10.24 24.57
C THR A 824 34.09 -11.38 24.22
N ASN A 825 34.09 -12.47 25.00
CA ASN A 825 34.97 -13.62 24.82
C ASN A 825 34.27 -14.94 25.25
N GLN A 826 34.92 -16.09 25.03
CA GLN A 826 34.33 -17.40 25.33
C GLN A 826 34.10 -17.65 26.83
N ASP A 827 34.97 -17.13 27.70
CA ASP A 827 34.84 -17.33 29.15
C ASP A 827 33.60 -16.58 29.68
N GLU A 828 33.35 -15.38 29.17
CA GLU A 828 32.15 -14.60 29.47
C GLU A 828 30.87 -15.25 28.89
N ILE A 829 30.94 -15.91 27.73
CA ILE A 829 29.80 -16.70 27.21
C ILE A 829 29.49 -17.88 28.13
N SER A 830 30.52 -18.54 28.69
CA SER A 830 30.32 -19.61 29.66
C SER A 830 29.68 -19.07 30.95
N ALA A 831 30.16 -17.95 31.46
CA ALA A 831 29.57 -17.30 32.64
C ALA A 831 28.10 -16.89 32.41
N ALA A 832 27.78 -16.37 31.22
CA ALA A 832 26.41 -16.05 30.85
C ALA A 832 25.52 -17.30 30.81
N LEU A 833 26.01 -18.42 30.28
CA LEU A 833 25.30 -19.71 30.31
C LEU A 833 25.02 -20.16 31.74
N ASP A 834 26.00 -20.06 32.64
CA ASP A 834 25.85 -20.47 34.04
C ASP A 834 24.74 -19.65 34.74
N ILE A 835 24.68 -18.34 34.49
CA ILE A 835 23.61 -17.46 35.00
C ILE A 835 22.24 -17.93 34.48
N ILE A 836 22.09 -18.15 33.17
CA ILE A 836 20.83 -18.59 32.53
C ILE A 836 20.34 -19.94 33.07
N LEU A 837 21.27 -20.83 33.44
CA LEU A 837 20.95 -22.17 33.93
C LEU A 837 20.68 -22.23 35.43
N SER A 838 21.18 -21.26 36.20
CA SER A 838 21.04 -21.23 37.66
C SER A 838 19.62 -20.93 38.16
N ASP A 839 18.73 -20.43 37.29
CA ASP A 839 17.40 -19.88 37.65
C ASP A 839 17.44 -18.78 38.73
N ALA A 840 18.63 -18.28 39.12
CA ALA A 840 18.78 -17.21 40.08
C ALA A 840 18.43 -15.86 39.42
N PRO A 841 17.63 -14.99 40.08
CA PRO A 841 17.45 -13.62 39.61
C PRO A 841 18.80 -12.90 39.66
N SER A 842 19.29 -12.41 38.53
CA SER A 842 20.43 -11.50 38.51
C SER A 842 19.97 -10.10 38.93
N ALA A 843 20.74 -9.47 39.83
CA ALA A 843 20.45 -8.18 40.42
C ALA A 843 20.81 -7.02 39.49
#